data_AF-A0AAN9V4K9-F1
#
_entry.id   AF-A0AAN9V4K9-F1
#
_cell.length_a   1.000
_cell.length_b   1.000
_cell.length_c   1.000
_cell.angle_alpha   90.00
_cell.angle_beta   90.00
_cell.angle_gamma   90.00
#
_symmetry.space_group_name_H-M   'P 1'
#
loop_
_entity.id
_entity.type
_entity.pdbx_description
1 polymer ?
#
loop_
_entity_poly.entity_id
_entity_poly.type
_entity_poly.pdbx_seq_one_letter_code
_entity_poly.pdbx_strand_id
1 'polypeptide(L)'
;MASTTRVHPGKTKNLGKVTIEKQDDDGNWVVVEDFSRYSRRGSIPHATSSRAPISAPPNNADSVGATDDLEIPPGYGDIEYINNLELTFTNPFDPFSPAENRYTFGALPQASGHDSVYLDSGLQQSPNSIFNSATDFNQLLLYSIANGSALVHKIPPEGILEYLSRFGDVASLMIMLLKISTGPISTALAENMFQAAIEAKDKKAVEKLIATRILDINSIVCTHQGQQYTPIERAASLRSVDVVELLMEMNADVNKSLLADPEDGGALRNLLSSIRTGEHVDDEVVKLARKLIQKTSYVHPRILKAAMFIDDPNLVYVLASNLALYNHPDLWTSNLFRMIAMLTDEALTKIMRQCFEACEKEHRGRCLIEYGKMIDWALIRAAVHGHPRLVDVILARHTPYRSYQLFSAVIRGGSEHAIQTVLTMSPDLDGPTHSIEDIHWTYRHRTDRDASTSFSEAIKARDEQLTNKIANAGALSSLNKERRFELALAAAVETGNTALVRTLISRCKPLKLDQMCLPLAIAIEQDPIQEHVAEELIEAGACLGIAPRTRIDTGTSPLFAALVRRNRKLVHILLDTDLTVTDGKTSFIWKGKETCLLLEALHWGDHMILDKIRQVFPFAAFLPSCGSTELLQNGDEELFRGLHRDGLLTTRGLWAGLQTAIRINSLRVATVFLELGALVDDILISEAVEVQSVELLDLLLQNTPHTSECVPREFGTEALARAICLGPSGLDLVDGLLGSRLIDIHSPTIPYRDGTGVRGLKRDRNTDDCATPLGTAIEQCRTNPQYGLLTIRKLLQLGVNPSSVASCAYGDDMTATSQLPLLLAIGSKNCELVDLLISKGADYNAEAKYGYKRTPLQKAAEAPSLEIVRLLLAKGAKVDEAPATYSGGTAIQLAAISGSIAVACELLSHGARLDSPLPSKGHGRWPLEGAAEHGHVDMIAFLWKAAQMQGVVFSPEMCAHAIELARNNGHGGCAEMIQSLQKESKPASLPQFAGYTGVGSF
;
A
#
# COMPACT_ATOMS: atom_id res chain seq x y z
N MET A 1 -57.00 36.57 36.92
CA MET A 1 -57.28 36.50 35.47
C MET A 1 -55.94 36.74 34.79
N ALA A 2 -55.25 35.70 34.32
CA ALA A 2 -55.36 35.13 32.96
C ALA A 2 -54.91 36.13 31.86
N SER A 3 -54.04 35.81 30.90
CA SER A 3 -53.12 34.67 30.72
C SER A 3 -52.15 34.98 29.56
N THR A 4 -51.02 35.61 29.90
CA THR A 4 -49.62 35.25 29.52
C THR A 4 -49.34 34.76 28.08
N THR A 5 -48.83 35.57 27.14
CA THR A 5 -47.42 36.06 26.90
C THR A 5 -46.51 35.08 26.12
N ARG A 6 -45.92 35.40 24.93
CA ARG A 6 -44.93 36.46 24.53
C ARG A 6 -43.48 36.11 24.98
N VAL A 7 -42.36 36.31 24.24
CA VAL A 7 -42.08 36.99 22.93
C VAL A 7 -40.61 36.83 22.40
N HIS A 8 -40.36 36.96 21.06
CA HIS A 8 -39.16 37.55 20.36
C HIS A 8 -37.70 36.99 20.51
N PRO A 9 -36.67 37.50 19.76
CA PRO A 9 -36.60 37.97 18.34
C PRO A 9 -35.29 37.67 17.53
N GLY A 10 -35.36 37.81 16.18
CA GLY A 10 -34.26 38.30 15.30
C GLY A 10 -33.20 37.28 14.79
N LYS A 11 -32.38 37.58 13.76
CA LYS A 11 -32.38 38.66 12.73
C LYS A 11 -31.41 38.33 11.56
N THR A 12 -31.89 38.35 10.31
CA THR A 12 -31.20 38.70 9.03
C THR A 12 -29.72 38.32 8.74
N LYS A 13 -29.47 37.59 7.63
CA LYS A 13 -28.79 38.11 6.40
C LYS A 13 -28.55 37.07 5.28
N ASN A 14 -28.73 37.53 4.04
CA ASN A 14 -28.06 37.18 2.77
C ASN A 14 -27.92 35.70 2.30
N LEU A 15 -28.68 35.36 1.25
CA LEU A 15 -28.18 34.60 0.09
C LEU A 15 -28.65 35.32 -1.19
N GLY A 16 -27.73 35.56 -2.12
CA GLY A 16 -27.99 36.33 -3.35
C GLY A 16 -28.14 35.45 -4.59
N LYS A 17 -29.19 35.77 -5.36
CA LYS A 17 -29.27 35.87 -6.83
C LYS A 17 -28.56 34.86 -7.75
N VAL A 18 -29.39 34.24 -8.59
CA VAL A 18 -29.10 33.77 -9.98
C VAL A 18 -29.25 34.96 -10.95
N THR A 19 -28.51 34.99 -12.08
CA THR A 19 -28.94 35.57 -13.39
C THR A 19 -27.85 35.45 -14.48
N ILE A 20 -28.25 35.03 -15.69
CA ILE A 20 -27.85 35.69 -16.95
C ILE A 20 -29.17 35.92 -17.70
N GLU A 21 -29.39 37.14 -18.16
CA GLU A 21 -30.63 37.63 -18.73
C GLU A 21 -30.46 37.80 -20.25
N LYS A 22 -31.53 37.67 -21.04
CA LYS A 22 -31.55 38.15 -22.44
C LYS A 22 -32.72 39.12 -22.63
N GLN A 23 -32.46 40.19 -23.37
CA GLN A 23 -33.39 41.29 -23.60
C GLN A 23 -34.19 41.05 -24.89
N ASP A 24 -35.48 41.40 -24.89
CA ASP A 24 -36.33 41.43 -26.09
C ASP A 24 -36.29 42.80 -26.81
N ASP A 25 -36.90 42.87 -27.99
CA ASP A 25 -36.83 44.04 -28.89
C ASP A 25 -37.53 45.31 -28.34
N ASP A 26 -38.28 45.19 -27.23
CA ASP A 26 -38.89 46.31 -26.48
C ASP A 26 -38.11 46.66 -25.19
N GLY A 27 -36.99 45.99 -24.93
CA GLY A 27 -36.07 46.33 -23.84
C GLY A 27 -36.33 45.61 -22.50
N ASN A 28 -37.15 44.56 -22.46
CA ASN A 28 -37.44 43.80 -21.24
C ASN A 28 -36.62 42.50 -21.14
N TRP A 29 -36.37 42.03 -19.92
CA TRP A 29 -35.53 40.85 -19.65
C TRP A 29 -36.37 39.58 -19.37
N VAL A 30 -35.97 38.44 -19.94
CA VAL A 30 -36.66 37.14 -19.79
C VAL A 30 -35.74 36.05 -19.24
N VAL A 31 -36.29 35.14 -18.43
CA VAL A 31 -35.64 33.93 -17.88
C VAL A 31 -36.24 32.68 -18.52
N VAL A 32 -35.41 31.69 -18.89
CA VAL A 32 -35.83 30.43 -19.53
C VAL A 32 -35.16 29.24 -18.83
N GLU A 33 -35.94 28.21 -18.46
CA GLU A 33 -35.48 27.03 -17.70
C GLU A 33 -35.46 25.73 -18.54
N ASP A 34 -34.44 24.91 -18.23
CA ASP A 34 -34.35 23.43 -18.14
C ASP A 34 -34.99 22.50 -19.21
N PHE A 35 -34.27 21.42 -19.55
CA PHE A 35 -34.89 20.09 -19.72
C PHE A 35 -33.91 18.93 -19.46
N SER A 36 -34.09 18.28 -18.31
CA SER A 36 -33.46 17.01 -17.93
C SER A 36 -33.68 15.84 -18.90
N ARG A 37 -32.68 14.92 -18.98
CA ARG A 37 -32.82 13.44 -18.83
C ARG A 37 -31.52 12.68 -19.12
N TYR A 38 -30.89 12.12 -18.09
CA TYR A 38 -30.56 10.68 -18.03
C TYR A 38 -30.29 10.26 -16.58
N SER A 39 -30.75 9.06 -16.22
CA SER A 39 -30.58 8.39 -14.93
C SER A 39 -30.48 6.89 -15.24
N ARG A 40 -29.86 5.99 -14.47
CA ARG A 40 -29.56 5.88 -13.03
C ARG A 40 -28.60 4.67 -12.86
N ARG A 41 -27.87 4.58 -11.75
CA ARG A 41 -28.05 3.50 -10.74
C ARG A 41 -27.05 3.63 -9.59
N GLY A 42 -27.58 3.86 -8.40
CA GLY A 42 -26.92 3.77 -7.09
C GLY A 42 -28.01 3.46 -6.06
N SER A 43 -27.72 2.58 -5.10
CA SER A 43 -28.74 1.82 -4.36
C SER A 43 -29.23 2.49 -3.07
N ILE A 44 -30.47 2.19 -2.67
CA ILE A 44 -31.11 2.62 -1.41
C ILE A 44 -30.96 1.52 -0.34
N PRO A 45 -30.66 1.86 0.93
CA PRO A 45 -31.00 1.04 2.09
C PRO A 45 -32.32 1.48 2.75
N HIS A 46 -33.05 0.53 3.32
CA HIS A 46 -34.42 0.70 3.82
C HIS A 46 -34.54 1.51 5.12
N ALA A 47 -35.63 2.29 5.22
CA ALA A 47 -36.14 2.82 6.49
C ALA A 47 -37.10 1.83 7.18
N THR A 48 -37.19 1.92 8.50
CA THR A 48 -37.98 1.07 9.40
C THR A 48 -39.47 1.46 9.45
N SER A 49 -40.34 0.51 9.82
CA SER A 49 -41.78 0.76 9.97
C SER A 49 -42.36 0.30 11.32
N SER A 50 -42.96 1.25 12.04
CA SER A 50 -44.15 1.12 12.90
C SER A 50 -44.24 0.02 13.98
N ARG A 51 -44.35 0.44 15.25
CA ARG A 51 -45.63 0.46 16.01
C ARG A 51 -45.48 1.16 17.38
N ALA A 52 -46.60 1.56 17.97
CA ALA A 52 -46.69 2.41 19.17
C ALA A 52 -47.44 1.67 20.33
N PRO A 53 -47.97 2.31 21.40
CA PRO A 53 -47.35 2.26 22.73
C PRO A 53 -48.30 1.81 23.88
N ILE A 54 -47.78 1.35 25.03
CA ILE A 54 -48.61 1.05 26.23
C ILE A 54 -47.93 1.45 27.56
N SER A 55 -48.65 2.27 28.35
CA SER A 55 -48.66 2.51 29.82
C SER A 55 -47.39 2.82 30.65
N ALA A 56 -47.44 3.97 31.35
CA ALA A 56 -46.84 4.22 32.68
C ALA A 56 -47.79 3.68 33.80
N PRO A 57 -47.67 3.95 35.14
CA PRO A 57 -46.73 4.79 35.91
C PRO A 57 -46.23 4.08 37.23
N PRO A 58 -46.20 4.70 38.45
CA PRO A 58 -45.16 5.59 39.01
C PRO A 58 -44.58 5.13 40.39
N ASN A 59 -43.54 5.82 40.89
CA ASN A 59 -43.49 6.51 42.21
C ASN A 59 -42.07 6.61 42.82
N ASN A 60 -41.77 7.79 43.39
CA ASN A 60 -41.09 8.10 44.68
C ASN A 60 -39.83 7.33 45.14
N ALA A 61 -38.95 7.88 45.97
CA ALA A 61 -38.56 9.25 46.37
C ALA A 61 -37.39 9.09 47.37
N ASP A 62 -36.50 10.08 47.49
CA ASP A 62 -35.53 10.26 48.59
C ASP A 62 -34.45 9.15 48.80
N SER A 63 -33.25 9.36 49.33
CA SER A 63 -32.40 10.57 49.47
C SER A 63 -30.99 10.13 49.95
N VAL A 64 -29.98 11.01 49.79
CA VAL A 64 -28.64 10.98 50.45
C VAL A 64 -27.64 9.87 50.07
N GLY A 65 -26.41 10.26 49.71
CA GLY A 65 -25.22 9.39 49.72
C GLY A 65 -24.15 9.86 48.74
N ALA A 66 -23.02 10.37 49.23
CA ALA A 66 -21.88 10.80 48.41
C ALA A 66 -20.73 9.79 48.45
N THR A 67 -20.07 9.58 47.32
CA THR A 67 -18.65 9.20 47.19
C THR A 67 -18.16 9.55 45.78
N ASP A 68 -16.95 10.07 45.66
CA ASP A 68 -16.19 10.09 44.41
C ASP A 68 -15.87 8.66 43.95
N ASP A 69 -15.84 8.41 42.63
CA ASP A 69 -14.71 7.73 41.96
C ASP A 69 -14.91 7.59 40.43
N LEU A 70 -13.85 7.93 39.70
CA LEU A 70 -13.35 7.35 38.44
C LEU A 70 -14.33 6.79 37.37
N GLU A 71 -14.40 7.46 36.21
CA GLU A 71 -14.71 6.82 34.92
C GLU A 71 -13.66 7.11 33.84
N ILE A 72 -13.27 6.05 33.14
CA ILE A 72 -12.34 5.85 32.01
C ILE A 72 -12.99 4.73 31.17
N PRO A 73 -12.87 4.59 29.82
CA PRO A 73 -12.53 5.50 28.71
C PRO A 73 -13.73 5.55 27.71
N PRO A 74 -13.67 5.46 26.34
CA PRO A 74 -12.70 4.81 25.42
C PRO A 74 -11.95 5.75 24.45
N GLY A 75 -10.78 5.31 23.99
CA GLY A 75 -10.05 5.90 22.88
C GLY A 75 -9.34 4.85 22.03
N TYR A 76 -9.16 5.20 20.74
CA TYR A 76 -8.20 4.65 19.76
C TYR A 76 -8.20 3.15 19.42
N GLY A 77 -8.71 2.86 18.21
CA GLY A 77 -7.91 2.22 17.15
C GLY A 77 -7.58 3.29 16.09
N ASP A 78 -6.84 3.07 15.00
CA ASP A 78 -6.04 1.94 14.52
C ASP A 78 -5.00 2.53 13.53
N ILE A 79 -3.74 2.09 13.51
CA ILE A 79 -2.88 2.20 12.31
C ILE A 79 -2.07 0.92 12.15
N GLU A 80 -2.41 0.15 11.12
CA GLU A 80 -1.71 -1.05 10.65
C GLU A 80 -0.87 -0.73 9.40
N TYR A 81 0.33 -1.32 9.33
CA TYR A 81 1.12 -1.74 8.14
C TYR A 81 1.14 -0.91 6.83
N ILE A 82 2.36 -0.77 6.27
CA ILE A 82 2.75 -1.53 5.06
C ILE A 82 4.29 -1.67 4.98
N ASN A 83 4.72 -2.82 4.47
CA ASN A 83 6.12 -3.24 4.32
C ASN A 83 6.45 -3.44 2.82
N ASN A 84 7.75 -3.43 2.48
CA ASN A 84 8.36 -3.91 1.23
C ASN A 84 8.32 -3.06 -0.07
N LEU A 85 9.53 -2.68 -0.55
CA LEU A 85 10.09 -3.01 -1.88
C LEU A 85 11.60 -2.65 -1.88
N GLU A 86 12.49 -3.62 -1.64
CA GLU A 86 13.37 -4.19 -2.69
C GLU A 86 14.00 -3.17 -3.67
N LEU A 87 15.27 -2.84 -3.43
CA LEU A 87 16.17 -2.27 -4.44
C LEU A 87 17.32 -3.24 -4.70
N THR A 88 17.37 -3.73 -5.94
CA THR A 88 18.42 -4.59 -6.48
C THR A 88 19.72 -3.80 -6.66
N PHE A 89 20.73 -4.08 -5.84
CA PHE A 89 22.10 -3.61 -6.09
C PHE A 89 22.88 -4.60 -6.95
N THR A 90 23.00 -4.30 -8.24
CA THR A 90 24.02 -4.92 -9.10
C THR A 90 25.38 -4.26 -8.84
N ASN A 91 26.27 -4.98 -8.16
CA ASN A 91 27.69 -4.64 -8.01
C ASN A 91 28.42 -4.85 -9.35
N PRO A 92 29.32 -3.94 -9.79
CA PRO A 92 30.75 -4.28 -9.66
C PRO A 92 31.73 -3.10 -9.41
N PHE A 93 32.82 -3.39 -8.69
CA PHE A 93 34.11 -2.66 -8.72
C PHE A 93 34.88 -3.03 -10.03
N ASP A 94 35.93 -2.36 -10.54
CA ASP A 94 36.84 -1.25 -10.15
C ASP A 94 37.54 -0.77 -11.46
N PRO A 95 38.73 -0.09 -11.52
CA PRO A 95 39.34 0.99 -10.72
C PRO A 95 39.79 2.22 -11.60
N PHE A 96 40.62 3.13 -11.04
CA PHE A 96 41.47 4.19 -11.67
C PHE A 96 40.97 5.67 -11.74
N SER A 97 41.36 6.48 -10.72
CA SER A 97 42.24 7.69 -10.75
C SER A 97 42.42 8.56 -12.04
N PRO A 98 42.83 9.86 -11.96
CA PRO A 98 42.35 11.00 -11.14
C PRO A 98 42.21 12.34 -11.95
N ALA A 99 41.43 13.34 -11.50
CA ALA A 99 41.65 14.77 -11.85
C ALA A 99 40.79 15.80 -11.07
N GLU A 100 41.37 16.98 -10.91
CA GLU A 100 40.90 18.21 -10.25
C GLU A 100 39.61 18.86 -10.82
N ASN A 101 38.77 19.49 -9.98
CA ASN A 101 38.81 20.96 -9.78
C ASN A 101 37.81 21.54 -8.76
N ARG A 102 38.36 22.30 -7.80
CA ARG A 102 37.91 23.59 -7.24
C ARG A 102 36.41 23.88 -7.05
N TYR A 103 36.02 24.08 -5.79
CA TYR A 103 35.28 25.30 -5.41
C TYR A 103 35.88 25.95 -4.15
N THR A 104 36.01 27.28 -4.18
CA THR A 104 36.63 28.11 -3.14
C THR A 104 35.58 28.89 -2.37
N PHE A 105 35.70 28.98 -1.05
CA PHE A 105 35.05 30.02 -0.24
C PHE A 105 36.10 30.90 0.43
N GLY A 106 35.87 32.22 0.40
CA GLY A 106 36.82 33.22 0.89
C GLY A 106 36.18 34.27 1.80
N ALA A 107 36.98 34.72 2.76
CA ALA A 107 36.99 36.03 3.43
C ALA A 107 35.66 36.61 3.99
N LEU A 108 35.58 36.66 5.33
CA LEU A 108 34.86 37.70 6.07
C LEU A 108 35.75 38.96 6.22
N PRO A 109 35.22 40.18 6.07
CA PRO A 109 35.97 41.42 6.32
C PRO A 109 35.98 41.82 7.81
N GLN A 110 37.07 42.44 8.25
CA GLN A 110 37.26 43.01 9.59
C GLN A 110 36.91 44.51 9.65
N ALA A 111 36.48 44.98 10.83
CA ALA A 111 36.68 46.35 11.35
C ALA A 111 36.46 46.30 12.88
N SER A 112 37.51 46.24 13.71
CA SER A 112 38.26 47.37 14.32
C SER A 112 37.41 48.22 15.30
N GLY A 113 37.79 48.42 16.57
CA GLY A 113 38.98 47.96 17.31
C GLY A 113 39.00 48.52 18.75
N HIS A 114 40.16 48.41 19.44
CA HIS A 114 40.47 48.86 20.82
C HIS A 114 39.76 48.10 21.97
N ASP A 115 40.41 47.71 23.08
CA ASP A 115 41.85 47.70 23.43
C ASP A 115 42.14 46.72 24.59
N SER A 116 43.19 45.88 24.47
CA SER A 116 44.03 45.32 25.57
C SER A 116 43.35 44.48 26.71
N VAL A 117 44.00 43.54 27.42
CA VAL A 117 45.41 43.27 27.74
C VAL A 117 45.72 41.75 27.80
N TYR A 118 46.84 41.37 27.20
CA TYR A 118 47.72 40.19 27.40
C TYR A 118 47.45 39.16 28.53
N LEU A 119 47.51 37.87 28.16
CA LEU A 119 48.66 36.95 28.38
C LEU A 119 48.31 35.61 27.67
N ASP A 120 48.91 35.27 26.52
CA ASP A 120 50.14 34.48 26.38
C ASP A 120 50.21 33.27 27.37
N SER A 121 50.32 32.02 26.92
CA SER A 121 51.34 31.59 25.96
C SER A 121 51.02 30.34 25.10
N GLY A 122 51.49 30.40 23.84
CA GLY A 122 52.24 29.32 23.19
C GLY A 122 51.58 27.95 22.89
N LEU A 123 51.08 27.80 21.66
CA LEU A 123 51.70 26.88 20.68
C LEU A 123 51.22 27.18 19.25
N GLN A 124 52.16 27.58 18.38
CA GLN A 124 51.92 27.71 16.95
C GLN A 124 51.89 26.33 16.28
N GLN A 125 50.79 25.96 15.63
CA GLN A 125 50.80 24.98 14.53
C GLN A 125 49.90 25.45 13.37
N SER A 126 50.23 25.00 12.17
CA SER A 126 49.79 25.56 10.88
C SER A 126 48.36 25.20 10.46
N PRO A 127 47.68 26.00 9.60
CA PRO A 127 46.28 25.77 9.21
C PRO A 127 46.00 24.60 8.24
N ASN A 128 46.99 23.78 7.88
CA ASN A 128 46.87 22.70 6.87
C ASN A 128 46.69 21.31 7.51
N SER A 129 45.85 21.22 8.54
CA SER A 129 45.67 20.00 9.36
C SER A 129 44.21 19.87 9.81
N ILE A 130 43.30 19.49 8.89
CA ILE A 130 41.85 19.41 9.20
C ILE A 130 41.40 18.00 9.62
N PHE A 131 42.19 16.96 9.35
CA PHE A 131 42.11 15.66 10.05
C PHE A 131 43.51 15.10 10.21
N ASN A 132 43.97 14.94 11.45
CA ASN A 132 45.35 14.53 11.73
C ASN A 132 45.44 13.35 12.71
N SER A 133 44.47 12.44 12.65
CA SER A 133 44.65 11.00 12.92
C SER A 133 43.33 10.24 12.68
N ALA A 134 43.39 8.90 12.64
CA ALA A 134 42.18 8.08 12.76
C ALA A 134 41.46 8.30 14.12
N THR A 135 42.17 8.79 15.13
CA THR A 135 41.64 9.10 16.47
C THR A 135 40.54 10.15 16.43
N ASP A 136 40.70 11.21 15.64
CA ASP A 136 39.75 12.34 15.58
C ASP A 136 38.40 11.88 15.01
N PHE A 137 38.44 11.08 13.94
CA PHE A 137 37.26 10.46 13.34
C PHE A 137 36.62 9.43 14.29
N ASN A 138 37.42 8.60 14.95
CA ASN A 138 36.92 7.62 15.92
C ASN A 138 36.22 8.31 17.11
N GLN A 139 36.76 9.43 17.61
CA GLN A 139 36.09 10.23 18.64
C GLN A 139 34.74 10.76 18.14
N LEU A 140 34.71 11.41 16.97
CA LEU A 140 33.49 11.98 16.41
C LEU A 140 32.42 10.91 16.12
N LEU A 141 32.82 9.71 15.70
CA LEU A 141 31.94 8.56 15.53
C LEU A 141 31.35 8.11 16.87
N LEU A 142 32.16 7.95 17.92
CA LEU A 142 31.70 7.57 19.27
C LEU A 142 30.75 8.61 19.88
N TYR A 143 31.05 9.91 19.72
CA TYR A 143 30.15 11.00 20.11
C TYR A 143 28.81 10.93 19.37
N SER A 144 28.82 10.61 18.07
CA SER A 144 27.57 10.43 17.33
C SER A 144 26.77 9.23 17.81
N ILE A 145 27.41 8.08 18.10
CA ILE A 145 26.72 6.88 18.58
C ILE A 145 26.07 7.15 19.94
N ALA A 146 26.75 7.85 20.85
CA ALA A 146 26.20 8.18 22.18
C ALA A 146 24.95 9.10 22.12
N ASN A 147 24.73 9.82 21.02
CA ASN A 147 23.62 10.76 20.82
C ASN A 147 22.55 10.26 19.85
N GLY A 148 22.23 8.96 19.87
CA GLY A 148 21.20 8.37 19.00
C GLY A 148 21.59 8.36 17.51
N SER A 149 22.88 8.31 17.19
CA SER A 149 23.40 8.31 15.81
C SER A 149 23.05 9.56 14.97
N ALA A 150 22.72 10.69 15.59
CA ALA A 150 22.22 11.90 14.91
C ALA A 150 23.07 12.38 13.71
N LEU A 151 24.40 12.37 13.82
CA LEU A 151 25.30 12.82 12.74
C LEU A 151 25.54 11.74 11.67
N VAL A 152 25.25 10.48 11.98
CA VAL A 152 25.51 9.31 11.11
C VAL A 152 24.24 8.59 10.66
N HIS A 153 23.08 9.23 10.73
CA HIS A 153 21.77 8.69 10.31
C HIS A 153 21.69 8.15 8.86
N LYS A 154 22.67 8.45 8.00
CA LYS A 154 22.80 7.89 6.63
C LYS A 154 23.72 6.68 6.54
N ILE A 155 24.49 6.40 7.59
CA ILE A 155 25.38 5.24 7.68
C ILE A 155 24.56 4.12 8.33
N PRO A 156 24.40 2.95 7.68
CA PRO A 156 23.76 1.80 8.31
C PRO A 156 24.49 1.44 9.62
N PRO A 157 23.78 1.17 10.75
CA PRO A 157 24.39 0.82 12.04
C PRO A 157 25.43 -0.31 11.95
N GLU A 158 25.23 -1.23 11.00
CA GLU A 158 26.13 -2.34 10.68
C GLU A 158 27.51 -1.85 10.22
N GLY A 159 27.54 -0.82 9.37
CA GLY A 159 28.78 -0.22 8.86
C GLY A 159 29.59 0.50 9.93
N ILE A 160 28.93 0.99 10.98
CA ILE A 160 29.59 1.58 12.16
C ILE A 160 30.38 0.50 12.92
N LEU A 161 29.76 -0.66 13.17
CA LEU A 161 30.44 -1.78 13.83
C LEU A 161 31.48 -2.44 12.95
N GLU A 162 31.24 -2.58 11.64
CA GLU A 162 32.24 -3.08 10.72
C GLU A 162 33.49 -2.19 10.75
N TYR A 163 33.33 -0.87 10.68
CA TYR A 163 34.42 0.08 10.82
C TYR A 163 35.17 -0.07 12.14
N LEU A 164 34.46 -0.11 13.29
CA LEU A 164 35.08 -0.27 14.61
C LEU A 164 35.79 -1.63 14.77
N SER A 165 35.27 -2.70 14.15
CA SER A 165 35.86 -4.04 14.20
C SER A 165 37.23 -4.13 13.51
N ARG A 166 37.46 -3.31 12.47
CA ARG A 166 38.74 -3.22 11.76
C ARG A 166 39.86 -2.64 12.65
N PHE A 167 39.52 -1.96 13.74
CA PHE A 167 40.45 -1.45 14.75
C PHE A 167 40.27 -2.21 16.07
N GLY A 168 40.66 -3.49 16.11
CA GLY A 168 40.38 -4.41 17.23
C GLY A 168 40.78 -3.93 18.63
N ASP A 169 41.79 -3.06 18.74
CA ASP A 169 42.18 -2.40 20.00
C ASP A 169 41.10 -1.43 20.49
N VAL A 170 40.47 -0.66 19.59
CA VAL A 170 39.43 0.33 19.91
C VAL A 170 38.19 -0.36 20.47
N ALA A 171 37.73 -1.45 19.84
CA ALA A 171 36.60 -2.23 20.36
C ALA A 171 36.90 -2.80 21.77
N SER A 172 38.12 -3.28 21.99
CA SER A 172 38.55 -3.88 23.25
C SER A 172 38.72 -2.85 24.37
N LEU A 173 39.34 -1.70 24.06
CA LEU A 173 39.48 -0.55 24.96
C LEU A 173 38.12 0.06 25.29
N MET A 174 37.20 0.17 24.33
CA MET A 174 35.86 0.69 24.57
C MET A 174 35.04 -0.21 25.49
N ILE A 175 35.07 -1.53 25.31
CA ILE A 175 34.41 -2.47 26.23
C ILE A 175 35.05 -2.40 27.63
N MET A 176 36.36 -2.14 27.72
CA MET A 176 37.03 -1.87 29.00
C MET A 176 36.54 -0.55 29.63
N LEU A 177 36.44 0.54 28.86
CA LEU A 177 35.98 1.84 29.32
C LEU A 177 34.51 1.80 29.78
N LEU A 178 33.63 1.08 29.07
CA LEU A 178 32.26 0.83 29.51
C LEU A 178 32.23 0.10 30.87
N LYS A 179 33.09 -0.91 31.07
CA LYS A 179 33.20 -1.60 32.37
C LYS A 179 33.76 -0.75 33.51
N ILE A 180 34.47 0.35 33.21
CA ILE A 180 35.09 1.24 34.20
C ILE A 180 34.21 2.48 34.48
N SER A 181 33.45 2.95 33.49
CA SER A 181 32.63 4.16 33.59
C SER A 181 31.14 3.83 33.53
N THR A 182 30.42 4.11 34.61
CA THR A 182 28.98 3.85 34.76
C THR A 182 28.23 5.18 34.89
N GLY A 183 28.14 5.93 33.78
CA GLY A 183 27.46 7.21 33.73
C GLY A 183 26.53 7.32 32.52
N PRO A 184 25.68 8.36 32.46
CA PRO A 184 24.61 8.47 31.46
C PRO A 184 25.07 8.32 30.00
N ILE A 185 26.25 8.89 29.67
CA ILE A 185 26.85 8.82 28.34
C ILE A 185 27.35 7.41 28.01
N SER A 186 27.91 6.67 28.97
CA SER A 186 28.35 5.28 28.74
C SER A 186 27.18 4.31 28.66
N THR A 187 26.08 4.56 29.39
CA THR A 187 24.80 3.86 29.23
C THR A 187 24.27 4.04 27.80
N ALA A 188 24.09 5.29 27.33
CA ALA A 188 23.61 5.57 25.98
C ALA A 188 24.52 5.01 24.87
N LEU A 189 25.84 5.09 25.04
CA LEU A 189 26.80 4.49 24.11
C LEU A 189 26.63 2.96 24.05
N ALA A 190 26.48 2.29 25.18
CA ALA A 190 26.28 0.84 25.23
C ALA A 190 24.93 0.41 24.61
N GLU A 191 23.85 1.15 24.89
CA GLU A 191 22.51 0.92 24.32
C GLU A 191 22.53 0.99 22.79
N ASN A 192 23.06 2.08 22.23
CA ASN A 192 23.09 2.30 20.79
C ASN A 192 24.07 1.35 20.07
N MET A 193 25.19 0.99 20.70
CA MET A 193 26.09 -0.06 20.20
C MET A 193 25.42 -1.45 20.18
N PHE A 194 24.59 -1.76 21.17
CA PHE A 194 23.91 -3.05 21.25
C PHE A 194 22.82 -3.19 20.17
N GLN A 195 22.07 -2.12 19.91
CA GLN A 195 21.14 -2.06 18.78
C GLN A 195 21.87 -2.28 17.44
N ALA A 196 22.99 -1.58 17.22
CA ALA A 196 23.82 -1.78 16.03
C ALA A 196 24.35 -3.22 15.88
N ALA A 197 24.66 -3.90 17.00
CA ALA A 197 25.16 -5.27 16.99
C ALA A 197 24.09 -6.30 16.60
N ILE A 198 22.82 -6.00 16.88
CA ILE A 198 21.67 -6.80 16.45
C ILE A 198 21.45 -6.65 14.94
N GLU A 199 21.44 -5.41 14.43
CA GLU A 199 21.37 -5.13 12.98
C GLU A 199 22.51 -5.83 12.22
N ALA A 200 23.75 -5.72 12.74
CA ALA A 200 24.94 -6.36 12.18
C ALA A 200 24.96 -7.89 12.30
N LYS A 201 24.02 -8.49 13.04
CA LYS A 201 23.95 -9.92 13.38
C LYS A 201 25.20 -10.44 14.11
N ASP A 202 26.00 -9.57 14.74
CA ASP A 202 27.26 -9.93 15.39
C ASP A 202 27.04 -10.46 16.81
N LYS A 203 26.87 -11.79 16.90
CA LYS A 203 26.79 -12.54 18.17
C LYS A 203 27.91 -12.18 19.16
N LYS A 204 29.14 -11.97 18.71
CA LYS A 204 30.30 -11.70 19.58
C LYS A 204 30.26 -10.28 20.15
N ALA A 205 29.79 -9.31 19.36
CA ALA A 205 29.56 -7.96 19.86
C ALA A 205 28.42 -7.94 20.89
N VAL A 206 27.29 -8.59 20.59
CA VAL A 206 26.14 -8.75 21.51
C VAL A 206 26.58 -9.39 22.83
N GLU A 207 27.30 -10.53 22.79
CA GLU A 207 27.82 -11.23 23.97
C GLU A 207 28.71 -10.33 24.84
N LYS A 208 29.67 -9.64 24.23
CA LYS A 208 30.60 -8.74 24.94
C LYS A 208 29.90 -7.53 25.56
N LEU A 209 28.88 -6.99 24.92
CA LEU A 209 28.10 -5.84 25.41
C LEU A 209 27.20 -6.25 26.58
N ILE A 210 26.51 -7.40 26.51
CA ILE A 210 25.75 -7.96 27.64
C ILE A 210 26.68 -8.22 28.83
N ALA A 211 27.90 -8.72 28.60
CA ALA A 211 28.91 -8.96 29.63
C ALA A 211 29.44 -7.68 30.33
N THR A 212 29.02 -6.47 29.93
CA THR A 212 29.27 -5.23 30.70
C THR A 212 28.37 -5.09 31.92
N ARG A 213 27.19 -5.74 31.93
CA ARG A 213 26.12 -5.58 32.95
C ARG A 213 25.50 -4.19 33.06
N ILE A 214 25.74 -3.30 32.08
CA ILE A 214 25.10 -1.98 32.00
C ILE A 214 23.70 -2.11 31.38
N LEU A 215 23.52 -3.09 30.49
CA LEU A 215 22.34 -3.28 29.66
C LEU A 215 21.29 -4.16 30.34
N ASP A 216 20.03 -3.72 30.33
CA ASP A 216 18.85 -4.58 30.53
C ASP A 216 18.22 -4.90 29.17
N ILE A 217 18.38 -6.15 28.74
CA ILE A 217 17.98 -6.64 27.42
C ILE A 217 16.48 -6.45 27.17
N ASN A 218 15.65 -6.48 28.22
CA ASN A 218 14.20 -6.40 28.07
C ASN A 218 13.65 -4.96 28.10
N SER A 219 14.47 -3.93 28.42
CA SER A 219 14.07 -2.51 28.33
C SER A 219 14.67 -1.75 27.15
N ILE A 220 15.65 -2.33 26.46
CA ILE A 220 16.15 -1.77 25.19
C ILE A 220 15.06 -1.85 24.12
N VAL A 221 14.90 -0.77 23.35
CA VAL A 221 14.02 -0.69 22.18
C VAL A 221 14.89 -0.59 20.94
N CYS A 222 14.68 -1.48 19.96
CA CYS A 222 15.31 -1.41 18.65
C CYS A 222 14.32 -0.75 17.68
N THR A 223 14.71 0.35 17.03
CA THR A 223 13.86 1.04 16.05
C THR A 223 14.32 0.77 14.62
N HIS A 224 13.40 0.37 13.75
CA HIS A 224 13.67 0.18 12.33
C HIS A 224 12.45 0.60 11.49
N GLN A 225 12.67 1.45 10.48
CA GLN A 225 11.60 1.99 9.61
C GLN A 225 10.40 2.59 10.39
N GLY A 226 10.68 3.25 11.52
CA GLY A 226 9.65 3.85 12.39
C GLY A 226 8.88 2.85 13.28
N GLN A 227 9.13 1.54 13.15
CA GLN A 227 8.58 0.52 14.02
C GLN A 227 9.51 0.22 15.20
N GLN A 228 8.92 -0.07 16.36
CA GLN A 228 9.63 -0.44 17.59
C GLN A 228 9.60 -1.95 17.80
N TYR A 229 10.74 -2.52 18.17
CA TYR A 229 10.92 -3.95 18.41
C TYR A 229 11.69 -4.17 19.71
N THR A 230 11.39 -5.25 20.43
CA THR A 230 12.36 -5.81 21.38
C THR A 230 13.59 -6.34 20.64
N PRO A 231 14.76 -6.47 21.31
CA PRO A 231 15.97 -7.04 20.72
C PRO A 231 15.77 -8.40 20.05
N ILE A 232 14.92 -9.25 20.63
CA ILE A 232 14.64 -10.60 20.13
C ILE A 232 13.66 -10.60 18.95
N GLU A 233 12.66 -9.71 18.95
CA GLU A 233 11.81 -9.47 17.77
C GLU A 233 12.61 -8.96 16.59
N ARG A 234 13.55 -8.03 16.83
CA ARG A 234 14.40 -7.49 15.77
C ARG A 234 15.36 -8.54 15.22
N ALA A 235 16.03 -9.30 16.10
CA ALA A 235 16.90 -10.41 15.69
C ALA A 235 16.15 -11.50 14.92
N ALA A 236 14.88 -11.77 15.26
CA ALA A 236 14.01 -12.69 14.54
C ALA A 236 13.54 -12.15 13.17
N SER A 237 13.18 -10.87 13.09
CA SER A 237 12.90 -10.16 11.82
C SER A 237 14.11 -10.20 10.87
N LEU A 238 15.32 -10.06 11.41
CA LEU A 238 16.59 -10.18 10.70
C LEU A 238 16.99 -11.64 10.36
N ARG A 239 16.19 -12.64 10.75
CA ARG A 239 16.44 -14.09 10.60
C ARG A 239 17.78 -14.56 11.19
N SER A 240 18.26 -13.89 12.24
CA SER A 240 19.58 -14.17 12.85
C SER A 240 19.50 -15.25 13.93
N VAL A 241 19.62 -16.52 13.51
CA VAL A 241 19.54 -17.70 14.39
C VAL A 241 20.49 -17.59 15.59
N ASP A 242 21.75 -17.25 15.33
CA ASP A 242 22.82 -17.15 16.34
C ASP A 242 22.58 -16.08 17.42
N VAL A 243 21.99 -14.94 17.03
CA VAL A 243 21.69 -13.83 17.95
C VAL A 243 20.40 -14.12 18.72
N VAL A 244 19.36 -14.67 18.08
CA VAL A 244 18.12 -15.08 18.77
C VAL A 244 18.43 -16.14 19.83
N GLU A 245 19.30 -17.11 19.55
CA GLU A 245 19.73 -18.11 20.55
C GLU A 245 20.44 -17.48 21.74
N LEU A 246 21.40 -16.57 21.51
CA LEU A 246 22.08 -15.86 22.59
C LEU A 246 21.11 -15.04 23.44
N LEU A 247 20.14 -14.34 22.83
CA LEU A 247 19.13 -13.57 23.56
C LEU A 247 18.21 -14.48 24.39
N MET A 248 17.80 -15.65 23.86
CA MET A 248 17.03 -16.66 24.62
C MET A 248 17.82 -17.30 25.78
N GLU A 249 19.14 -17.45 25.65
CA GLU A 249 20.03 -17.89 26.75
C GLU A 249 20.15 -16.83 27.85
N MET A 250 20.02 -15.54 27.50
CA MET A 250 20.09 -14.40 28.41
C MET A 250 18.70 -13.94 28.93
N ASN A 251 17.68 -14.80 28.87
CA ASN A 251 16.31 -14.54 29.33
C ASN A 251 15.61 -13.32 28.66
N ALA A 252 15.82 -13.09 27.37
CA ALA A 252 14.93 -12.22 26.58
C ALA A 252 13.54 -12.88 26.46
N ASP A 253 12.48 -12.09 26.67
CA ASP A 253 11.10 -12.58 26.56
C ASP A 253 10.68 -12.68 25.08
N VAL A 254 10.44 -13.91 24.60
CA VAL A 254 10.05 -14.19 23.20
C VAL A 254 8.64 -13.71 22.84
N ASN A 255 7.77 -13.52 23.84
CA ASN A 255 6.38 -13.10 23.69
C ASN A 255 6.18 -11.60 23.98
N LYS A 256 7.16 -10.92 24.61
CA LYS A 256 7.11 -9.47 24.79
C LYS A 256 7.10 -8.80 23.42
N SER A 257 6.15 -7.87 23.25
CA SER A 257 5.98 -7.05 22.07
C SER A 257 5.82 -5.59 22.47
N LEU A 258 6.18 -4.69 21.56
CA LEU A 258 5.92 -3.25 21.65
C LEU A 258 4.74 -2.82 20.77
N LEU A 259 4.08 -3.78 20.10
CA LEU A 259 2.82 -3.55 19.36
C LEU A 259 1.62 -3.41 20.31
N ALA A 260 0.60 -2.67 19.87
CA ALA A 260 -0.57 -2.33 20.68
C ALA A 260 -1.48 -3.51 21.04
N ASP A 261 -1.55 -4.55 20.19
CA ASP A 261 -2.23 -5.82 20.49
C ASP A 261 -1.17 -6.89 20.88
N PRO A 262 -1.13 -7.36 22.15
CA PRO A 262 -0.23 -8.42 22.57
C PRO A 262 -0.45 -9.76 21.84
N GLU A 263 -1.66 -10.02 21.31
CA GLU A 263 -1.99 -11.24 20.56
C GLU A 263 -1.48 -11.23 19.11
N ASP A 264 -1.02 -10.07 18.63
CA ASP A 264 -0.36 -9.85 17.33
C ASP A 264 1.16 -9.66 17.46
N GLY A 265 1.73 -9.83 18.65
CA GLY A 265 3.12 -9.52 18.96
C GLY A 265 4.13 -10.67 18.93
N GLY A 266 5.40 -10.34 19.21
CA GLY A 266 6.44 -11.30 19.61
C GLY A 266 7.35 -11.78 18.48
N ALA A 267 8.41 -12.49 18.86
CA ALA A 267 9.51 -12.85 17.96
C ALA A 267 9.06 -13.76 16.81
N LEU A 268 8.09 -14.66 17.06
CA LEU A 268 7.58 -15.58 16.06
C LEU A 268 6.75 -14.87 14.97
N ARG A 269 5.92 -13.88 15.33
CA ARG A 269 5.17 -13.08 14.35
C ARG A 269 6.11 -12.22 13.49
N ASN A 270 7.13 -11.63 14.12
CA ASN A 270 8.13 -10.81 13.44
C ASN A 270 8.99 -11.62 12.47
N LEU A 271 9.38 -12.86 12.82
CA LEU A 271 10.02 -13.80 11.90
C LEU A 271 9.16 -14.03 10.65
N LEU A 272 7.87 -14.34 10.81
CA LEU A 272 6.96 -14.54 9.67
C LEU A 272 6.77 -13.26 8.83
N SER A 273 6.70 -12.09 9.47
CA SER A 273 6.55 -10.81 8.78
C SER A 273 7.75 -10.45 7.89
N SER A 274 8.92 -11.03 8.16
CA SER A 274 10.13 -10.83 7.35
C SER A 274 10.05 -11.55 5.98
N ILE A 275 9.11 -12.48 5.80
CA ILE A 275 9.03 -13.37 4.64
C ILE A 275 7.99 -12.82 3.66
N ARG A 276 8.41 -12.60 2.41
CA ARG A 276 7.53 -12.08 1.36
C ARG A 276 6.64 -13.20 0.82
N THR A 277 5.42 -12.85 0.39
CA THR A 277 4.48 -13.79 -0.21
C THR A 277 5.08 -14.36 -1.51
N GLY A 278 5.35 -15.68 -1.54
CA GLY A 278 6.02 -16.34 -2.66
C GLY A 278 7.56 -16.37 -2.58
N GLU A 279 8.16 -15.92 -1.48
CA GLU A 279 9.57 -16.15 -1.16
C GLU A 279 9.80 -17.60 -0.73
N HIS A 280 10.95 -18.18 -1.08
CA HIS A 280 11.34 -19.50 -0.61
C HIS A 280 11.62 -19.48 0.91
N VAL A 281 11.07 -20.45 1.65
CA VAL A 281 11.33 -20.58 3.09
C VAL A 281 12.51 -21.52 3.31
N ASP A 282 13.63 -20.96 3.75
CA ASP A 282 14.84 -21.74 4.02
C ASP A 282 14.73 -22.60 5.30
N ASP A 283 15.42 -23.73 5.33
CA ASP A 283 15.42 -24.65 6.49
C ASP A 283 15.81 -23.97 7.82
N GLU A 284 16.69 -22.97 7.77
CA GLU A 284 17.08 -22.18 8.95
C GLU A 284 15.92 -21.34 9.52
N VAL A 285 14.98 -20.87 8.69
CA VAL A 285 13.75 -20.19 9.14
C VAL A 285 12.84 -21.17 9.87
N VAL A 286 12.64 -22.37 9.31
CA VAL A 286 11.81 -23.43 9.93
C VAL A 286 12.44 -23.90 11.24
N LYS A 287 13.77 -24.02 11.29
CA LYS A 287 14.55 -24.35 12.50
C LYS A 287 14.45 -23.24 13.56
N LEU A 288 14.51 -21.97 13.18
CA LEU A 288 14.34 -20.83 14.08
C LEU A 288 12.93 -20.79 14.67
N ALA A 289 11.90 -20.99 13.85
CA ALA A 289 10.52 -21.09 14.30
C ALA A 289 10.35 -22.24 15.31
N ARG A 290 10.93 -23.42 15.07
CA ARG A 290 10.92 -24.54 16.05
C ARG A 290 11.60 -24.16 17.37
N LYS A 291 12.73 -23.45 17.35
CA LYS A 291 13.44 -23.03 18.58
C LYS A 291 12.64 -22.00 19.40
N LEU A 292 12.01 -21.03 18.74
CA LEU A 292 11.09 -20.08 19.38
C LEU A 292 9.91 -20.80 20.05
N ILE A 293 9.27 -21.75 19.34
CA ILE A 293 8.15 -22.56 19.88
C ILE A 293 8.59 -23.38 21.11
N GLN A 294 9.78 -24.00 21.07
CA GLN A 294 10.32 -24.77 22.20
C GLN A 294 10.52 -23.92 23.48
N LYS A 295 10.70 -22.60 23.34
CA LYS A 295 10.88 -21.64 24.45
C LYS A 295 9.57 -20.91 24.81
N THR A 296 8.43 -21.60 24.71
CA THR A 296 7.09 -21.11 25.08
C THR A 296 6.57 -19.91 24.26
N SER A 297 6.89 -19.85 22.96
CA SER A 297 6.14 -18.94 22.06
C SER A 297 4.71 -19.44 21.90
N TYR A 298 3.71 -18.60 22.19
CA TYR A 298 2.31 -18.94 21.96
C TYR A 298 1.99 -18.90 20.46
N VAL A 299 1.64 -20.04 19.86
CA VAL A 299 1.19 -20.08 18.45
C VAL A 299 -0.29 -19.73 18.38
N HIS A 300 -0.57 -18.44 18.16
CA HIS A 300 -1.92 -17.90 17.99
C HIS A 300 -2.48 -18.22 16.58
N PRO A 301 -3.81 -18.43 16.38
CA PRO A 301 -4.38 -18.64 15.05
C PRO A 301 -4.13 -17.51 14.04
N ARG A 302 -3.89 -16.27 14.50
CA ARG A 302 -3.46 -15.15 13.65
C ARG A 302 -2.03 -15.35 13.09
N ILE A 303 -1.11 -15.92 13.88
CA ILE A 303 0.25 -16.30 13.45
C ILE A 303 0.17 -17.43 12.41
N LEU A 304 -0.68 -18.43 12.63
CA LEU A 304 -0.94 -19.48 11.64
C LEU A 304 -1.51 -18.90 10.33
N LYS A 305 -2.48 -17.99 10.41
CA LYS A 305 -3.06 -17.27 9.27
C LYS A 305 -1.99 -16.54 8.46
N ALA A 306 -1.06 -15.84 9.14
CA ALA A 306 0.08 -15.17 8.49
C ALA A 306 0.98 -16.17 7.75
N ALA A 307 1.32 -17.30 8.36
CA ALA A 307 2.10 -18.35 7.71
C ALA A 307 1.43 -18.95 6.47
N MET A 308 0.09 -19.00 6.41
CA MET A 308 -0.60 -19.48 5.21
C MET A 308 -0.32 -18.59 3.98
N PHE A 309 -0.13 -17.28 4.16
CA PHE A 309 0.17 -16.37 3.04
C PHE A 309 1.57 -16.54 2.46
N ILE A 310 2.48 -17.18 3.21
CA ILE A 310 3.83 -17.54 2.76
C ILE A 310 3.80 -18.76 1.82
N ASP A 311 2.76 -19.59 1.93
CA ASP A 311 2.50 -20.78 1.12
C ASP A 311 3.46 -21.98 1.32
N ASP A 312 4.27 -21.99 2.39
CA ASP A 312 5.15 -23.13 2.74
C ASP A 312 4.44 -24.22 3.60
N PRO A 313 4.33 -25.48 3.13
CA PRO A 313 3.68 -26.56 3.87
C PRO A 313 4.38 -26.97 5.17
N ASN A 314 5.72 -26.89 5.22
CA ASN A 314 6.50 -27.36 6.38
C ASN A 314 6.32 -26.44 7.58
N LEU A 315 6.40 -25.13 7.35
CA LEU A 315 6.19 -24.07 8.33
C LEU A 315 4.74 -24.07 8.85
N VAL A 316 3.76 -24.21 7.94
CA VAL A 316 2.34 -24.35 8.32
C VAL A 316 2.11 -25.60 9.17
N TYR A 317 2.72 -26.74 8.84
CA TYR A 317 2.63 -27.95 9.68
C TYR A 317 3.28 -27.77 11.06
N VAL A 318 4.45 -27.11 11.15
CA VAL A 318 5.14 -26.83 12.42
C VAL A 318 4.29 -25.95 13.33
N LEU A 319 3.70 -24.88 12.79
CA LEU A 319 2.85 -23.96 13.55
C LEU A 319 1.54 -24.63 13.97
N ALA A 320 0.82 -25.25 13.02
CA ALA A 320 -0.45 -25.92 13.31
C ALA A 320 -0.32 -27.09 14.30
N SER A 321 0.81 -27.80 14.32
CA SER A 321 1.09 -28.87 15.30
C SER A 321 1.33 -28.36 16.72
N ASN A 322 1.57 -27.06 16.91
CA ASN A 322 1.83 -26.42 18.20
C ASN A 322 0.81 -25.30 18.51
N LEU A 323 -0.33 -25.29 17.80
CA LEU A 323 -1.40 -24.32 17.99
C LEU A 323 -1.89 -24.34 19.46
N ALA A 324 -2.12 -23.16 20.03
CA ALA A 324 -2.73 -23.03 21.35
C ALA A 324 -4.17 -23.60 21.31
N LEU A 325 -4.34 -24.85 21.80
CA LEU A 325 -5.55 -25.64 21.56
C LEU A 325 -6.84 -25.03 22.13
N TYR A 326 -6.78 -24.13 23.11
CA TYR A 326 -7.96 -23.42 23.61
C TYR A 326 -8.59 -22.46 22.57
N ASN A 327 -7.83 -21.97 21.60
CA ASN A 327 -8.30 -21.12 20.49
C ASN A 327 -8.57 -21.91 19.18
N HIS A 328 -8.81 -23.23 19.26
CA HIS A 328 -9.24 -24.01 18.10
C HIS A 328 -10.54 -23.54 17.39
N PRO A 329 -11.48 -22.76 17.98
CA PRO A 329 -12.61 -22.18 17.24
C PRO A 329 -12.22 -21.42 15.96
N ASP A 330 -11.14 -20.63 15.99
CA ASP A 330 -10.69 -19.83 14.84
C ASP A 330 -10.13 -20.65 13.68
N LEU A 331 -9.72 -21.90 13.96
CA LEU A 331 -9.28 -22.83 12.93
C LEU A 331 -10.43 -23.16 11.97
N TRP A 332 -11.65 -23.37 12.49
CA TRP A 332 -12.83 -23.75 11.70
C TRP A 332 -13.38 -22.62 10.84
N THR A 333 -13.19 -21.37 11.26
CA THR A 333 -13.78 -20.19 10.60
C THR A 333 -12.96 -19.68 9.42
N SER A 334 -11.63 -19.85 9.45
CA SER A 334 -10.73 -19.16 8.52
C SER A 334 -9.58 -19.99 7.95
N ASN A 335 -8.95 -20.85 8.76
CA ASN A 335 -7.66 -21.46 8.40
C ASN A 335 -7.79 -22.88 7.82
N LEU A 336 -8.82 -23.66 8.20
CA LEU A 336 -8.93 -25.08 7.83
C LEU A 336 -8.94 -25.34 6.30
N PHE A 337 -9.69 -24.56 5.52
CA PHE A 337 -9.84 -24.82 4.07
C PHE A 337 -8.53 -24.65 3.28
N ARG A 338 -7.68 -23.70 3.69
CA ARG A 338 -6.39 -23.44 3.04
C ARG A 338 -5.35 -24.47 3.48
N MET A 339 -5.39 -24.93 4.73
CA MET A 339 -4.59 -26.08 5.18
C MET A 339 -4.88 -27.35 4.36
N ILE A 340 -6.16 -27.63 4.07
CA ILE A 340 -6.57 -28.79 3.25
C ILE A 340 -5.98 -28.75 1.83
N ALA A 341 -5.74 -27.56 1.27
CA ALA A 341 -5.14 -27.40 -0.05
C ALA A 341 -3.59 -27.47 -0.05
N MET A 342 -2.95 -27.28 1.12
CA MET A 342 -1.48 -27.16 1.23
C MET A 342 -0.78 -28.36 1.88
N LEU A 343 -1.47 -29.04 2.81
CA LEU A 343 -0.88 -30.09 3.64
C LEU A 343 -1.24 -31.49 3.15
N THR A 344 -0.42 -32.49 3.53
CA THR A 344 -0.70 -33.90 3.24
C THR A 344 -1.79 -34.46 4.14
N ASP A 345 -2.50 -35.48 3.66
CA ASP A 345 -3.56 -36.20 4.39
C ASP A 345 -3.11 -36.65 5.79
N GLU A 346 -1.87 -37.12 5.94
CA GLU A 346 -1.30 -37.53 7.23
C GLU A 346 -1.08 -36.37 8.20
N ALA A 347 -0.52 -35.25 7.72
CA ALA A 347 -0.31 -34.05 8.52
C ALA A 347 -1.64 -33.46 9.01
N LEU A 348 -2.62 -33.33 8.09
CA LEU A 348 -3.98 -32.86 8.40
C LEU A 348 -4.67 -33.78 9.41
N THR A 349 -4.63 -35.09 9.17
CA THR A 349 -5.24 -36.10 10.05
C THR A 349 -4.72 -36.00 11.49
N LYS A 350 -3.42 -35.74 11.67
CA LYS A 350 -2.81 -35.56 12.99
C LYS A 350 -3.30 -34.29 13.69
N ILE A 351 -3.24 -33.14 13.02
CA ILE A 351 -3.67 -31.85 13.58
C ILE A 351 -5.16 -31.88 13.93
N MET A 352 -5.99 -32.41 13.04
CA MET A 352 -7.44 -32.48 13.21
C MET A 352 -7.84 -33.39 14.36
N ARG A 353 -7.14 -34.52 14.55
CA ARG A 353 -7.33 -35.39 15.71
C ARG A 353 -7.04 -34.65 17.03
N GLN A 354 -5.94 -33.89 17.10
CA GLN A 354 -5.61 -33.09 18.28
C GLN A 354 -6.69 -32.03 18.57
N CYS A 355 -7.18 -31.35 17.53
CA CYS A 355 -8.25 -30.35 17.67
C CYS A 355 -9.58 -30.96 18.13
N PHE A 356 -9.97 -32.13 17.61
CA PHE A 356 -11.17 -32.83 18.07
C PHE A 356 -11.03 -33.32 19.52
N GLU A 357 -9.89 -33.91 19.90
CA GLU A 357 -9.63 -34.35 21.27
C GLU A 357 -9.62 -33.17 22.28
N ALA A 358 -9.15 -31.98 21.86
CA ALA A 358 -9.23 -30.76 22.67
C ALA A 358 -10.68 -30.28 22.82
N CYS A 359 -11.43 -30.18 21.71
CA CYS A 359 -12.84 -29.81 21.70
C CYS A 359 -13.70 -30.75 22.58
N GLU A 360 -13.43 -32.06 22.56
CA GLU A 360 -14.09 -33.07 23.38
C GLU A 360 -13.81 -32.84 24.88
N LYS A 361 -12.57 -32.51 25.26
CA LYS A 361 -12.16 -32.26 26.66
C LYS A 361 -12.67 -30.93 27.20
N GLU A 362 -12.43 -29.83 26.49
CA GLU A 362 -12.63 -28.46 26.98
C GLU A 362 -14.06 -27.96 26.74
N HIS A 363 -14.65 -28.27 25.57
CA HIS A 363 -15.96 -27.76 25.17
C HIS A 363 -17.06 -28.83 25.12
N ARG A 364 -16.75 -30.08 25.49
CA ARG A 364 -17.65 -31.25 25.40
C ARG A 364 -18.22 -31.47 23.99
N GLY A 365 -17.42 -31.22 22.97
CA GLY A 365 -17.82 -31.37 21.57
C GLY A 365 -18.69 -30.23 21.01
N ARG A 366 -18.96 -29.14 21.75
CA ARG A 366 -19.83 -28.04 21.29
C ARG A 366 -19.40 -27.43 19.94
N CYS A 367 -18.10 -27.31 19.66
CA CYS A 367 -17.62 -26.73 18.41
C CYS A 367 -17.98 -27.58 17.19
N LEU A 368 -18.16 -28.90 17.33
CA LEU A 368 -18.67 -29.77 16.25
C LEU A 368 -20.11 -29.40 15.84
N ILE A 369 -20.92 -28.97 16.81
CA ILE A 369 -22.31 -28.58 16.60
C ILE A 369 -22.38 -27.14 16.07
N GLU A 370 -21.65 -26.23 16.69
CA GLU A 370 -21.61 -24.80 16.37
C GLU A 370 -21.03 -24.53 14.97
N TYR A 371 -19.92 -25.19 14.63
CA TYR A 371 -19.22 -25.06 13.34
C TYR A 371 -19.54 -26.21 12.37
N GLY A 372 -20.58 -27.00 12.61
CA GLY A 372 -20.91 -28.20 11.80
C GLY A 372 -21.05 -27.92 10.30
N LYS A 373 -21.50 -26.72 9.91
CA LYS A 373 -21.54 -26.28 8.49
C LYS A 373 -20.15 -26.06 7.89
N MET A 374 -19.21 -25.53 8.65
CA MET A 374 -17.81 -25.35 8.21
C MET A 374 -17.12 -26.70 8.11
N ILE A 375 -17.43 -27.63 9.04
CA ILE A 375 -16.93 -29.01 9.03
C ILE A 375 -17.49 -29.79 7.81
N ASP A 376 -18.77 -29.62 7.46
CA ASP A 376 -19.35 -30.16 6.21
C ASP A 376 -18.56 -29.69 4.97
N TRP A 377 -18.26 -28.39 4.88
CA TRP A 377 -17.46 -27.84 3.78
C TRP A 377 -16.01 -28.34 3.80
N ALA A 378 -15.42 -28.52 4.98
CA ALA A 378 -14.06 -29.04 5.13
C ALA A 378 -13.98 -30.51 4.69
N LEU A 379 -15.01 -31.30 5.01
CA LEU A 379 -15.18 -32.68 4.56
C LEU A 379 -15.34 -32.77 3.04
N ILE A 380 -16.18 -31.92 2.44
CA ILE A 380 -16.32 -31.81 0.96
C ILE A 380 -14.99 -31.41 0.32
N ARG A 381 -14.26 -30.45 0.90
CA ARG A 381 -12.97 -29.99 0.38
C ARG A 381 -11.89 -31.07 0.51
N ALA A 382 -11.84 -31.78 1.63
CA ALA A 382 -10.94 -32.91 1.86
C ALA A 382 -11.18 -34.05 0.84
N ALA A 383 -12.45 -34.35 0.55
CA ALA A 383 -12.84 -35.30 -0.48
C ALA A 383 -12.37 -34.87 -1.88
N VAL A 384 -12.61 -33.62 -2.29
CA VAL A 384 -12.19 -33.10 -3.61
C VAL A 384 -10.67 -33.10 -3.78
N HIS A 385 -9.91 -32.82 -2.71
CA HIS A 385 -8.44 -32.83 -2.72
C HIS A 385 -7.81 -34.22 -2.52
N GLY A 386 -8.62 -35.28 -2.37
CA GLY A 386 -8.12 -36.66 -2.30
C GLY A 386 -7.48 -37.04 -0.96
N HIS A 387 -8.01 -36.54 0.17
CA HIS A 387 -7.53 -36.83 1.53
C HIS A 387 -8.42 -37.86 2.27
N PRO A 388 -8.31 -39.18 1.99
CA PRO A 388 -9.22 -40.19 2.52
C PRO A 388 -9.12 -40.39 4.04
N ARG A 389 -7.93 -40.30 4.66
CA ARG A 389 -7.79 -40.50 6.12
C ARG A 389 -8.45 -39.35 6.89
N LEU A 390 -8.35 -38.13 6.37
CA LEU A 390 -9.04 -36.96 6.92
C LEU A 390 -10.56 -37.10 6.80
N VAL A 391 -11.06 -37.59 5.65
CA VAL A 391 -12.48 -37.90 5.44
C VAL A 391 -12.98 -38.90 6.49
N ASP A 392 -12.27 -40.02 6.69
CA ASP A 392 -12.62 -41.02 7.71
C ASP A 392 -12.63 -40.45 9.14
N VAL A 393 -11.63 -39.61 9.50
CA VAL A 393 -11.54 -39.01 10.84
C VAL A 393 -12.64 -37.99 11.14
N ILE A 394 -13.10 -37.26 10.13
CA ILE A 394 -14.24 -36.34 10.26
C ILE A 394 -15.54 -37.16 10.34
N LEU A 395 -15.76 -38.12 9.43
CA LEU A 395 -16.98 -38.95 9.40
C LEU A 395 -17.19 -39.77 10.68
N ALA A 396 -16.11 -40.15 11.38
CA ALA A 396 -16.18 -40.82 12.68
C ALA A 396 -16.76 -39.95 13.82
N ARG A 397 -16.89 -38.63 13.62
CA ARG A 397 -17.33 -37.65 14.64
C ARG A 397 -18.46 -36.72 14.18
N HIS A 398 -18.67 -36.59 12.87
CA HIS A 398 -19.60 -35.63 12.28
C HIS A 398 -20.39 -36.28 11.15
N THR A 399 -21.71 -36.25 11.25
CA THR A 399 -22.62 -36.77 10.23
C THR A 399 -22.94 -35.66 9.22
N PRO A 400 -22.61 -35.83 7.93
CA PRO A 400 -22.76 -34.76 6.94
C PRO A 400 -24.23 -34.47 6.63
N TYR A 401 -24.60 -33.18 6.58
CA TYR A 401 -25.99 -32.78 6.31
C TYR A 401 -26.45 -33.11 4.87
N ARG A 402 -25.51 -33.25 3.92
CA ARG A 402 -25.78 -33.50 2.49
C ARG A 402 -24.88 -34.61 1.93
N SER A 403 -25.26 -35.86 2.17
CA SER A 403 -24.50 -37.04 1.72
C SER A 403 -24.29 -37.10 0.20
N TYR A 404 -25.23 -36.62 -0.62
CA TYR A 404 -25.08 -36.53 -2.09
C TYR A 404 -24.01 -35.53 -2.55
N GLN A 405 -23.79 -34.46 -1.78
CA GLN A 405 -22.79 -33.42 -2.07
C GLN A 405 -21.38 -33.96 -1.74
N LEU A 406 -21.25 -34.68 -0.62
CA LEU A 406 -20.04 -35.43 -0.29
C LEU A 406 -19.76 -36.57 -1.30
N PHE A 407 -20.80 -37.28 -1.75
CA PHE A 407 -20.65 -38.35 -2.73
C PHE A 407 -20.06 -37.84 -4.05
N SER A 408 -20.58 -36.72 -4.57
CA SER A 408 -20.03 -36.10 -5.79
C SER A 408 -18.59 -35.58 -5.58
N ALA A 409 -18.25 -35.15 -4.36
CA ALA A 409 -16.90 -34.73 -3.98
C ALA A 409 -15.88 -35.89 -3.95
N VAL A 410 -16.23 -37.06 -3.37
CA VAL A 410 -15.32 -38.22 -3.35
C VAL A 410 -15.13 -38.85 -4.73
N ILE A 411 -16.15 -38.79 -5.60
CA ILE A 411 -16.02 -39.20 -7.02
C ILE A 411 -14.95 -38.35 -7.72
N ARG A 412 -15.02 -37.03 -7.56
CA ARG A 412 -14.04 -36.10 -8.13
C ARG A 412 -12.63 -36.30 -7.57
N GLY A 413 -12.52 -36.59 -6.27
CA GLY A 413 -11.24 -36.91 -5.63
C GLY A 413 -10.62 -38.25 -6.05
N GLY A 414 -11.37 -39.11 -6.75
CA GLY A 414 -10.86 -40.35 -7.34
C GLY A 414 -10.44 -41.45 -6.36
N SER A 415 -10.70 -41.29 -5.06
CA SER A 415 -10.29 -42.27 -4.03
C SER A 415 -11.34 -43.37 -3.88
N GLU A 416 -11.03 -44.57 -4.40
CA GLU A 416 -11.90 -45.76 -4.30
C GLU A 416 -12.31 -46.08 -2.86
N HIS A 417 -11.38 -45.96 -1.90
CA HIS A 417 -11.65 -46.12 -0.46
C HIS A 417 -12.70 -45.11 0.02
N ALA A 418 -12.52 -43.81 -0.27
CA ALA A 418 -13.48 -42.78 0.16
C ALA A 418 -14.85 -42.93 -0.52
N ILE A 419 -14.88 -43.32 -1.80
CA ILE A 419 -16.12 -43.64 -2.53
C ILE A 419 -16.83 -44.81 -1.84
N GLN A 420 -16.12 -45.88 -1.51
CA GLN A 420 -16.72 -47.05 -0.85
C GLN A 420 -17.18 -46.73 0.58
N THR A 421 -16.40 -45.97 1.37
CA THR A 421 -16.83 -45.48 2.70
C THR A 421 -18.15 -44.71 2.59
N VAL A 422 -18.25 -43.72 1.69
CA VAL A 422 -19.47 -42.94 1.51
C VAL A 422 -20.63 -43.81 1.01
N LEU A 423 -20.39 -44.77 0.11
CA LEU A 423 -21.43 -45.73 -0.34
C LEU A 423 -21.99 -46.59 0.80
N THR A 424 -21.20 -46.98 1.81
CA THR A 424 -21.74 -47.70 2.98
C THR A 424 -22.74 -46.87 3.79
N MET A 425 -22.65 -45.54 3.73
CA MET A 425 -23.60 -44.62 4.36
C MET A 425 -24.93 -44.49 3.59
N SER A 426 -25.11 -45.19 2.46
CA SER A 426 -26.29 -45.12 1.58
C SER A 426 -26.65 -43.69 1.15
N PRO A 427 -25.78 -43.01 0.38
CA PRO A 427 -26.02 -41.65 -0.08
C PRO A 427 -27.13 -41.61 -1.15
N ASP A 428 -27.78 -40.46 -1.29
CA ASP A 428 -28.72 -40.24 -2.39
C ASP A 428 -27.96 -40.14 -3.73
N LEU A 429 -28.09 -41.19 -4.55
CA LEU A 429 -27.41 -41.29 -5.85
C LEU A 429 -28.06 -40.39 -6.92
N ASP A 430 -29.32 -39.97 -6.75
CA ASP A 430 -30.08 -39.08 -7.67
C ASP A 430 -30.31 -37.68 -7.06
N GLY A 431 -29.38 -37.24 -6.19
CA GLY A 431 -29.47 -35.97 -5.46
C GLY A 431 -29.63 -34.72 -6.36
N PRO A 432 -30.15 -33.60 -5.81
CA PRO A 432 -30.36 -32.35 -6.53
C PRO A 432 -29.06 -31.74 -7.06
N THR A 433 -29.16 -30.84 -8.05
CA THR A 433 -28.01 -30.07 -8.52
C THR A 433 -27.41 -29.23 -7.38
N HIS A 434 -26.09 -29.27 -7.22
CA HIS A 434 -25.39 -28.65 -6.08
C HIS A 434 -23.96 -28.21 -6.46
N SER A 435 -23.33 -27.34 -5.67
CA SER A 435 -21.91 -26.98 -5.85
C SER A 435 -21.01 -27.77 -4.90
N ILE A 436 -19.81 -28.12 -5.35
CA ILE A 436 -18.74 -28.73 -4.53
C ILE A 436 -17.46 -27.87 -4.47
N GLU A 437 -17.54 -26.60 -4.92
CA GLU A 437 -16.37 -25.70 -4.96
C GLU A 437 -16.58 -24.33 -4.28
N ASP A 438 -17.81 -23.80 -4.24
CA ASP A 438 -18.04 -22.43 -3.75
C ASP A 438 -18.23 -22.39 -2.22
N ILE A 439 -17.37 -21.63 -1.53
CA ILE A 439 -17.32 -21.48 -0.08
C ILE A 439 -17.98 -20.15 0.36
N HIS A 440 -18.32 -19.24 -0.56
CA HIS A 440 -18.72 -17.88 -0.21
C HIS A 440 -20.18 -17.73 0.24
N TRP A 441 -20.37 -17.59 1.55
CA TRP A 441 -21.66 -17.21 2.17
C TRP A 441 -22.15 -15.78 1.83
N THR A 442 -21.32 -14.92 1.23
CA THR A 442 -21.51 -13.46 1.24
C THR A 442 -21.86 -12.78 -0.10
N TYR A 443 -21.96 -13.50 -1.23
CA TYR A 443 -22.35 -12.88 -2.51
C TYR A 443 -23.57 -13.54 -3.18
N ARG A 444 -24.65 -12.76 -3.29
CA ARG A 444 -26.00 -13.17 -3.73
C ARG A 444 -26.15 -13.59 -5.21
N HIS A 445 -25.06 -13.70 -5.98
CA HIS A 445 -25.11 -13.79 -7.45
C HIS A 445 -24.02 -14.68 -8.11
N ARG A 446 -23.76 -15.91 -7.59
CA ARG A 446 -22.87 -16.90 -8.27
C ARG A 446 -23.37 -18.34 -8.38
N THR A 447 -24.63 -18.63 -8.00
CA THR A 447 -25.18 -19.99 -7.88
C THR A 447 -25.26 -20.84 -9.17
N ASP A 448 -24.95 -20.29 -10.35
CA ASP A 448 -25.07 -20.98 -11.64
C ASP A 448 -23.75 -21.45 -12.28
N ARG A 449 -22.57 -21.07 -11.76
CA ARG A 449 -21.29 -21.41 -12.42
C ARG A 449 -20.74 -22.81 -12.07
N ASP A 450 -20.91 -23.26 -10.83
CA ASP A 450 -20.27 -24.47 -10.30
C ASP A 450 -21.25 -25.60 -9.96
N ALA A 451 -22.40 -25.64 -10.64
CA ALA A 451 -23.41 -26.68 -10.44
C ALA A 451 -22.92 -28.05 -10.95
N SER A 452 -23.20 -29.10 -10.18
CA SER A 452 -22.77 -30.47 -10.43
C SER A 452 -23.83 -31.48 -9.92
N THR A 453 -23.68 -32.72 -10.35
CA THR A 453 -24.45 -33.91 -9.95
C THR A 453 -23.53 -35.12 -9.86
N SER A 454 -23.89 -36.10 -9.02
CA SER A 454 -23.24 -37.41 -8.93
C SER A 454 -23.03 -38.06 -10.31
N PHE A 455 -24.05 -37.98 -11.16
CA PHE A 455 -24.04 -38.54 -12.51
C PHE A 455 -23.05 -37.81 -13.43
N SER A 456 -23.03 -36.47 -13.42
CA SER A 456 -22.08 -35.68 -14.23
C SER A 456 -20.63 -35.88 -13.78
N GLU A 457 -20.35 -36.04 -12.48
CA GLU A 457 -18.98 -36.31 -12.01
C GLU A 457 -18.54 -37.74 -12.30
N ALA A 458 -19.44 -38.73 -12.24
CA ALA A 458 -19.12 -40.11 -12.63
C ALA A 458 -18.78 -40.23 -14.14
N ILE A 459 -19.51 -39.49 -14.99
CA ILE A 459 -19.19 -39.36 -16.42
C ILE A 459 -17.78 -38.75 -16.60
N LYS A 460 -17.49 -37.62 -15.95
CA LYS A 460 -16.17 -36.96 -16.00
C LYS A 460 -15.04 -37.86 -15.50
N ALA A 461 -15.27 -38.64 -14.45
CA ALA A 461 -14.33 -39.61 -13.90
C ALA A 461 -14.10 -40.83 -14.82
N ARG A 462 -14.91 -41.00 -15.88
CA ARG A 462 -14.86 -42.12 -16.85
C ARG A 462 -15.06 -43.50 -16.21
N ASP A 463 -15.70 -43.56 -15.04
CA ASP A 463 -16.06 -44.83 -14.39
C ASP A 463 -17.40 -45.33 -14.95
N GLU A 464 -17.34 -46.26 -15.90
CA GLU A 464 -18.54 -46.88 -16.49
C GLU A 464 -19.36 -47.67 -15.47
N GLN A 465 -18.73 -48.32 -14.48
CA GLN A 465 -19.46 -49.12 -13.50
C GLN A 465 -20.26 -48.22 -12.56
N LEU A 466 -19.66 -47.13 -12.09
CA LEU A 466 -20.31 -46.14 -11.25
C LEU A 466 -21.37 -45.34 -12.01
N THR A 467 -21.07 -44.94 -13.25
CA THR A 467 -22.03 -44.27 -14.15
C THR A 467 -23.27 -45.14 -14.37
N ASN A 468 -23.10 -46.45 -14.61
CA ASN A 468 -24.22 -47.39 -14.75
C ASN A 468 -24.99 -47.60 -13.43
N LYS A 469 -24.31 -47.66 -12.27
CA LYS A 469 -24.97 -47.72 -10.94
C LYS A 469 -25.86 -46.49 -10.70
N ILE A 470 -25.34 -45.28 -10.96
CA ILE A 470 -26.08 -44.02 -10.79
C ILE A 470 -27.22 -43.89 -11.81
N ALA A 471 -26.99 -44.28 -13.07
CA ALA A 471 -28.03 -44.34 -14.10
C ALA A 471 -29.21 -45.23 -13.69
N ASN A 472 -28.92 -46.43 -13.16
CA ASN A 472 -29.92 -47.39 -12.69
C ASN A 472 -30.62 -46.95 -11.40
N ALA A 473 -29.99 -46.10 -10.59
CA ALA A 473 -30.60 -45.50 -9.39
C ALA A 473 -31.66 -44.43 -9.70
N GLY A 474 -31.81 -44.01 -10.96
CA GLY A 474 -32.86 -43.08 -11.40
C GLY A 474 -32.35 -41.85 -12.16
N ALA A 475 -31.04 -41.61 -12.25
CA ALA A 475 -30.48 -40.40 -12.88
C ALA A 475 -30.94 -40.18 -14.33
N LEU A 476 -31.17 -41.27 -15.09
CA LEU A 476 -31.67 -41.17 -16.47
C LEU A 476 -33.18 -40.87 -16.58
N SER A 477 -33.97 -41.10 -15.53
CA SER A 477 -35.40 -40.74 -15.49
C SER A 477 -35.65 -39.34 -14.93
N SER A 478 -34.66 -38.78 -14.23
CA SER A 478 -34.73 -37.47 -13.56
C SER A 478 -34.14 -36.31 -14.38
N LEU A 479 -33.55 -36.56 -15.56
CA LEU A 479 -32.85 -35.59 -16.41
C LEU A 479 -33.62 -34.28 -16.69
N ASN A 480 -34.95 -34.35 -16.81
CA ASN A 480 -35.82 -33.20 -17.10
C ASN A 480 -36.00 -32.24 -15.89
N LYS A 481 -35.44 -32.56 -14.72
CA LYS A 481 -35.46 -31.70 -13.52
C LYS A 481 -34.21 -30.81 -13.48
N GLU A 482 -34.38 -29.57 -13.04
CA GLU A 482 -33.27 -28.62 -12.80
C GLU A 482 -32.37 -28.47 -14.05
N ARG A 483 -31.04 -28.43 -13.86
CA ARG A 483 -30.02 -28.38 -14.93
C ARG A 483 -29.37 -29.76 -15.17
N ARG A 484 -30.00 -30.86 -14.72
CA ARG A 484 -29.42 -32.22 -14.77
C ARG A 484 -29.07 -32.67 -16.19
N PHE A 485 -29.97 -32.43 -17.15
CA PHE A 485 -29.72 -32.71 -18.58
C PHE A 485 -28.52 -31.92 -19.14
N GLU A 486 -28.47 -30.62 -18.91
CA GLU A 486 -27.39 -29.74 -19.38
C GLU A 486 -26.02 -30.18 -18.83
N LEU A 487 -25.94 -30.48 -17.53
CA LEU A 487 -24.71 -30.91 -16.87
C LEU A 487 -24.25 -32.32 -17.31
N ALA A 488 -25.18 -33.25 -17.52
CA ALA A 488 -24.86 -34.59 -18.04
C ALA A 488 -24.42 -34.54 -19.51
N LEU A 489 -25.06 -33.69 -20.33
CA LEU A 489 -24.70 -33.50 -21.73
C LEU A 489 -23.34 -32.79 -21.86
N ALA A 490 -23.08 -31.75 -21.05
CA ALA A 490 -21.78 -31.09 -20.98
C ALA A 490 -20.67 -32.08 -20.60
N ALA A 491 -20.86 -32.89 -19.54
CA ALA A 491 -19.90 -33.92 -19.14
C ALA A 491 -19.66 -34.99 -20.23
N ALA A 492 -20.69 -35.35 -21.01
CA ALA A 492 -20.55 -36.29 -22.12
C ALA A 492 -19.75 -35.69 -23.31
N VAL A 493 -19.90 -34.38 -23.58
CA VAL A 493 -19.11 -33.65 -24.58
C VAL A 493 -17.66 -33.45 -24.10
N GLU A 494 -17.44 -33.01 -22.86
CA GLU A 494 -16.11 -32.86 -22.22
C GLU A 494 -15.29 -34.16 -22.24
N THR A 495 -15.96 -35.32 -22.18
CA THR A 495 -15.32 -36.64 -22.22
C THR A 495 -15.23 -37.25 -23.61
N GLY A 496 -15.83 -36.62 -24.63
CA GLY A 496 -15.85 -37.09 -26.03
C GLY A 496 -16.77 -38.29 -26.28
N ASN A 497 -17.71 -38.60 -25.37
CA ASN A 497 -18.56 -39.79 -25.47
C ASN A 497 -19.78 -39.54 -26.39
N THR A 498 -19.55 -39.61 -27.69
CA THR A 498 -20.56 -39.37 -28.74
C THR A 498 -21.77 -40.31 -28.63
N ALA A 499 -21.58 -41.56 -28.20
CA ALA A 499 -22.67 -42.51 -27.97
C ALA A 499 -23.58 -42.07 -26.80
N LEU A 500 -23.01 -41.54 -25.73
CA LEU A 500 -23.76 -40.99 -24.60
C LEU A 500 -24.45 -39.68 -24.97
N VAL A 501 -23.80 -38.79 -25.72
CA VAL A 501 -24.40 -37.54 -26.26
C VAL A 501 -25.68 -37.85 -27.05
N ARG A 502 -25.60 -38.74 -28.04
CA ARG A 502 -26.78 -39.18 -28.83
C ARG A 502 -27.86 -39.82 -27.95
N THR A 503 -27.46 -40.64 -26.98
CA THR A 503 -28.40 -41.28 -26.05
C THR A 503 -29.15 -40.25 -25.21
N LEU A 504 -28.47 -39.21 -24.70
CA LEU A 504 -29.08 -38.13 -23.93
C LEU A 504 -30.03 -37.30 -24.81
N ILE A 505 -29.58 -36.84 -25.98
CA ILE A 505 -30.39 -36.05 -26.93
C ILE A 505 -31.64 -36.84 -27.37
N SER A 506 -31.54 -38.16 -27.57
CA SER A 506 -32.70 -38.98 -27.99
C SER A 506 -33.79 -39.11 -26.91
N ARG A 507 -33.42 -39.01 -25.62
CA ARG A 507 -34.32 -39.24 -24.48
C ARG A 507 -35.05 -38.00 -23.99
N CYS A 508 -34.49 -36.81 -24.20
CA CYS A 508 -35.09 -35.55 -23.75
C CYS A 508 -35.73 -34.79 -24.92
N LYS A 509 -37.06 -34.86 -25.04
CA LYS A 509 -37.85 -34.02 -25.97
C LYS A 509 -39.11 -33.50 -25.28
N PRO A 510 -39.52 -32.22 -25.46
CA PRO A 510 -38.83 -31.18 -26.23
C PRO A 510 -37.58 -30.65 -25.50
N LEU A 511 -36.53 -30.34 -26.26
CA LEU A 511 -35.33 -29.68 -25.76
C LEU A 511 -35.62 -28.20 -25.54
N LYS A 512 -35.16 -27.62 -24.42
CA LYS A 512 -35.19 -26.15 -24.22
C LYS A 512 -33.93 -25.55 -24.82
N LEU A 513 -34.11 -24.49 -25.62
CA LEU A 513 -33.05 -23.77 -26.35
C LEU A 513 -31.81 -23.45 -25.48
N ASP A 514 -32.03 -23.08 -24.23
CA ASP A 514 -30.98 -22.66 -23.29
C ASP A 514 -30.08 -23.83 -22.82
N GLN A 515 -30.61 -25.06 -22.81
CA GLN A 515 -29.94 -26.24 -22.20
C GLN A 515 -28.81 -26.83 -23.07
N MET A 516 -28.65 -26.35 -24.30
CA MET A 516 -27.66 -26.87 -25.26
C MET A 516 -26.51 -25.88 -25.52
N CYS A 517 -26.61 -24.65 -25.00
CA CYS A 517 -25.61 -23.59 -25.21
C CYS A 517 -24.25 -23.97 -24.61
N LEU A 518 -24.24 -24.45 -23.35
CA LEU A 518 -23.02 -24.87 -22.65
C LEU A 518 -22.32 -26.07 -23.35
N PRO A 519 -23.00 -27.19 -23.67
CA PRO A 519 -22.43 -28.26 -24.48
C PRO A 519 -21.90 -27.82 -25.84
N LEU A 520 -22.60 -26.93 -26.56
CA LEU A 520 -22.15 -26.43 -27.87
C LEU A 520 -20.87 -25.58 -27.74
N ALA A 521 -20.78 -24.70 -26.74
CA ALA A 521 -19.57 -23.94 -26.49
C ALA A 521 -18.37 -24.84 -26.21
N ILE A 522 -18.54 -25.88 -25.38
CA ILE A 522 -17.49 -26.87 -25.08
C ILE A 522 -17.07 -27.63 -26.36
N ALA A 523 -18.03 -28.05 -27.21
CA ALA A 523 -17.73 -28.76 -28.45
C ALA A 523 -16.95 -27.92 -29.47
N ILE A 524 -17.16 -26.59 -29.50
CA ILE A 524 -16.43 -25.65 -30.37
C ILE A 524 -15.07 -25.26 -29.78
N GLU A 525 -14.95 -25.21 -28.44
CA GLU A 525 -13.71 -24.88 -27.75
C GLU A 525 -12.72 -26.05 -27.67
N GLN A 526 -13.18 -27.31 -27.68
CA GLN A 526 -12.34 -28.50 -27.60
C GLN A 526 -11.83 -29.00 -28.98
N ASP A 527 -11.12 -30.13 -28.95
CA ASP A 527 -10.33 -30.76 -30.02
C ASP A 527 -11.08 -30.88 -31.38
N PRO A 528 -10.42 -30.71 -32.56
CA PRO A 528 -11.10 -30.62 -33.85
C PRO A 528 -11.82 -31.91 -34.29
N ILE A 529 -11.67 -33.00 -33.55
CA ILE A 529 -12.40 -34.27 -33.74
C ILE A 529 -13.90 -34.11 -33.40
N GLN A 530 -14.27 -33.13 -32.57
CA GLN A 530 -15.66 -32.90 -32.14
C GLN A 530 -16.52 -32.07 -33.11
N GLU A 531 -16.04 -31.76 -34.32
CA GLU A 531 -16.82 -31.03 -35.35
C GLU A 531 -18.22 -31.64 -35.57
N HIS A 532 -18.30 -32.96 -35.71
CA HIS A 532 -19.55 -33.71 -35.86
C HIS A 532 -20.50 -33.60 -34.64
N VAL A 533 -19.96 -33.36 -33.44
CA VAL A 533 -20.77 -33.18 -32.22
C VAL A 533 -21.36 -31.77 -32.19
N ALA A 534 -20.59 -30.76 -32.64
CA ALA A 534 -21.13 -29.41 -32.82
C ALA A 534 -22.22 -29.41 -33.91
N GLU A 535 -22.04 -30.12 -35.02
CA GLU A 535 -23.08 -30.33 -36.04
C GLU A 535 -24.33 -30.98 -35.47
N GLU A 536 -24.22 -32.13 -34.77
CA GLU A 536 -25.36 -32.81 -34.14
C GLU A 536 -26.11 -31.93 -33.13
N LEU A 537 -25.42 -31.04 -32.42
CA LEU A 537 -26.02 -30.08 -31.49
C LEU A 537 -26.73 -28.92 -32.21
N ILE A 538 -26.18 -28.42 -33.33
CA ILE A 538 -26.79 -27.37 -34.16
C ILE A 538 -28.04 -27.93 -34.86
N GLU A 539 -27.96 -29.13 -35.45
CA GLU A 539 -29.11 -29.83 -36.07
C GLU A 539 -30.22 -30.14 -35.05
N ALA A 540 -29.86 -30.42 -33.79
CA ALA A 540 -30.82 -30.58 -32.70
C ALA A 540 -31.48 -29.27 -32.21
N GLY A 541 -31.09 -28.12 -32.78
CA GLY A 541 -31.69 -26.81 -32.51
C GLY A 541 -31.06 -26.02 -31.36
N ALA A 542 -29.76 -26.20 -31.10
CA ALA A 542 -29.05 -25.40 -30.10
C ALA A 542 -29.07 -23.88 -30.42
N CYS A 543 -29.25 -23.04 -29.40
CA CYS A 543 -29.30 -21.60 -29.58
C CYS A 543 -27.91 -21.01 -29.87
N LEU A 544 -27.77 -20.31 -31.00
CA LEU A 544 -26.51 -19.70 -31.44
C LEU A 544 -26.27 -18.29 -30.86
N GLY A 545 -27.34 -17.59 -30.45
CA GLY A 545 -27.30 -16.17 -30.07
C GLY A 545 -27.07 -15.86 -28.59
N ILE A 546 -26.92 -16.88 -27.74
CA ILE A 546 -26.68 -16.73 -26.29
C ILE A 546 -25.33 -17.37 -25.94
N ALA A 547 -24.31 -16.54 -25.68
CA ALA A 547 -23.09 -17.01 -25.06
C ALA A 547 -23.41 -17.53 -23.64
N PRO A 548 -23.25 -18.84 -23.35
CA PRO A 548 -23.37 -19.33 -21.98
C PRO A 548 -22.29 -18.67 -21.12
N ARG A 549 -22.62 -18.37 -19.85
CA ARG A 549 -21.61 -17.90 -18.87
C ARG A 549 -20.80 -19.10 -18.38
N THR A 550 -19.95 -19.63 -19.26
CA THR A 550 -19.02 -20.73 -19.00
C THR A 550 -17.99 -20.36 -17.94
N ARG A 551 -17.21 -21.37 -17.53
CA ARG A 551 -16.14 -21.27 -16.53
C ARG A 551 -14.94 -20.43 -16.98
N ILE A 552 -14.85 -20.17 -18.28
CA ILE A 552 -13.88 -19.30 -18.93
C ILE A 552 -14.59 -17.96 -19.14
N ASP A 553 -14.07 -16.85 -18.61
CA ASP A 553 -14.75 -15.53 -18.63
C ASP A 553 -14.87 -14.89 -20.05
N THR A 554 -14.53 -15.64 -21.10
CA THR A 554 -14.83 -15.30 -22.48
C THR A 554 -16.31 -15.59 -22.77
N GLY A 555 -17.17 -14.59 -22.57
CA GLY A 555 -18.55 -14.61 -23.07
C GLY A 555 -18.61 -14.47 -24.60
N THR A 556 -17.97 -15.41 -25.29
CA THR A 556 -17.69 -15.43 -26.73
C THR A 556 -18.81 -16.10 -27.51
N SER A 557 -19.24 -15.43 -28.57
CA SER A 557 -20.16 -15.97 -29.56
C SER A 557 -19.56 -17.24 -30.20
N PRO A 558 -20.37 -18.28 -30.53
CA PRO A 558 -19.93 -19.44 -31.30
C PRO A 558 -19.21 -19.04 -32.60
N LEU A 559 -19.65 -17.95 -33.26
CA LEU A 559 -19.03 -17.41 -34.46
C LEU A 559 -17.61 -16.90 -34.19
N PHE A 560 -17.42 -16.17 -33.09
CA PHE A 560 -16.10 -15.67 -32.69
C PHE A 560 -15.14 -16.83 -32.33
N ALA A 561 -15.63 -17.84 -31.61
CA ALA A 561 -14.82 -19.02 -31.29
C ALA A 561 -14.39 -19.78 -32.56
N ALA A 562 -15.30 -19.93 -33.54
CA ALA A 562 -15.00 -20.55 -34.84
C ALA A 562 -13.99 -19.74 -35.69
N LEU A 563 -14.07 -18.41 -35.67
CA LEU A 563 -13.12 -17.49 -36.32
C LEU A 563 -11.72 -17.62 -35.72
N VAL A 564 -11.59 -17.54 -34.39
CA VAL A 564 -10.33 -17.70 -33.66
C VAL A 564 -9.67 -19.06 -33.94
N ARG A 565 -10.49 -20.12 -34.05
CA ARG A 565 -10.03 -21.48 -34.39
C ARG A 565 -9.74 -21.67 -35.89
N ARG A 566 -10.02 -20.67 -36.74
CA ARG A 566 -9.90 -20.72 -38.21
C ARG A 566 -10.69 -21.90 -38.83
N ASN A 567 -11.81 -22.29 -38.23
CA ASN A 567 -12.64 -23.37 -38.75
C ASN A 567 -13.57 -22.82 -39.85
N ARG A 568 -13.11 -22.87 -41.10
CA ARG A 568 -13.84 -22.33 -42.27
C ARG A 568 -15.23 -22.94 -42.45
N LYS A 569 -15.39 -24.24 -42.22
CA LYS A 569 -16.67 -24.95 -42.41
C LYS A 569 -17.68 -24.50 -41.34
N LEU A 570 -17.27 -24.46 -40.08
CA LEU A 570 -18.12 -23.99 -38.98
C LEU A 570 -18.45 -22.48 -39.11
N VAL A 571 -17.50 -21.64 -39.52
CA VAL A 571 -17.75 -20.20 -39.76
C VAL A 571 -18.75 -19.98 -40.89
N HIS A 572 -18.68 -20.73 -41.99
CA HIS A 572 -19.71 -20.66 -43.03
C HIS A 572 -21.07 -21.13 -42.51
N ILE A 573 -21.16 -22.31 -41.86
CA ILE A 573 -22.41 -22.82 -41.27
C ILE A 573 -23.06 -21.79 -40.35
N LEU A 574 -22.29 -21.18 -39.44
CA LEU A 574 -22.80 -20.16 -38.53
C LEU A 574 -23.22 -18.87 -39.25
N LEU A 575 -22.49 -18.41 -40.27
CA LEU A 575 -22.86 -17.24 -41.09
C LEU A 575 -24.00 -17.51 -42.09
N ASP A 576 -24.38 -18.77 -42.31
CA ASP A 576 -25.50 -19.18 -43.18
C ASP A 576 -26.79 -19.52 -42.39
N THR A 577 -26.71 -19.69 -41.07
CA THR A 577 -27.88 -19.75 -40.18
C THR A 577 -28.45 -18.36 -39.87
N ASP A 578 -29.75 -18.27 -39.58
CA ASP A 578 -30.42 -17.05 -39.09
C ASP A 578 -29.89 -16.64 -37.70
N LEU A 579 -28.71 -16.02 -37.67
CA LEU A 579 -28.14 -15.40 -36.47
C LEU A 579 -29.01 -14.22 -36.07
N THR A 580 -29.77 -14.38 -34.98
CA THR A 580 -30.51 -13.26 -34.39
C THR A 580 -29.53 -12.17 -33.93
N VAL A 581 -29.94 -10.91 -34.08
CA VAL A 581 -29.15 -9.68 -33.87
C VAL A 581 -28.72 -9.47 -32.39
N THR A 582 -28.80 -10.49 -31.54
CA THR A 582 -28.35 -10.45 -30.15
C THR A 582 -26.83 -10.46 -29.99
N ASP A 583 -26.07 -10.76 -31.04
CA ASP A 583 -24.60 -10.59 -31.09
C ASP A 583 -24.18 -9.12 -31.29
N GLY A 584 -24.93 -8.17 -30.70
CA GLY A 584 -24.66 -6.72 -30.70
C GLY A 584 -23.40 -6.30 -29.92
N LYS A 585 -22.51 -7.24 -29.60
CA LYS A 585 -21.17 -6.96 -29.08
C LYS A 585 -20.24 -6.70 -30.26
N THR A 586 -19.91 -5.44 -30.46
CA THR A 586 -18.88 -5.02 -31.44
C THR A 586 -17.45 -5.32 -30.99
N SER A 587 -17.28 -5.87 -29.78
CA SER A 587 -16.01 -6.05 -29.08
C SER A 587 -16.04 -7.27 -28.16
N PHE A 588 -14.96 -8.04 -28.17
CA PHE A 588 -14.72 -9.26 -27.39
C PHE A 588 -13.38 -9.14 -26.65
N ILE A 589 -13.25 -9.80 -25.49
CA ILE A 589 -11.97 -9.95 -24.81
C ILE A 589 -11.45 -11.37 -25.08
N TRP A 590 -10.29 -11.48 -25.72
CA TRP A 590 -9.63 -12.74 -26.04
C TRP A 590 -8.14 -12.67 -25.71
N LYS A 591 -7.61 -13.70 -25.01
CA LYS A 591 -6.23 -13.71 -24.47
C LYS A 591 -5.85 -12.42 -23.71
N GLY A 592 -6.82 -11.78 -23.06
CA GLY A 592 -6.63 -10.52 -22.32
C GLY A 592 -6.58 -9.25 -23.19
N LYS A 593 -6.73 -9.34 -24.52
CA LYS A 593 -6.86 -8.20 -25.44
C LYS A 593 -8.31 -7.97 -25.84
N GLU A 594 -8.67 -6.71 -26.07
CA GLU A 594 -9.87 -6.36 -26.84
C GLU A 594 -9.68 -6.79 -28.31
N THR A 595 -10.73 -7.25 -29.00
CA THR A 595 -10.71 -7.64 -30.44
C THR A 595 -12.14 -7.66 -31.00
N CYS A 596 -12.32 -7.78 -32.32
CA CYS A 596 -13.64 -7.85 -32.97
C CYS A 596 -13.65 -8.84 -34.15
N LEU A 597 -14.85 -9.17 -34.67
CA LEU A 597 -15.02 -10.07 -35.81
C LEU A 597 -14.23 -9.60 -37.05
N LEU A 598 -14.18 -8.29 -37.31
CA LEU A 598 -13.42 -7.73 -38.43
C LEU A 598 -11.90 -7.92 -38.24
N LEU A 599 -11.38 -7.72 -37.03
CA LEU A 599 -9.95 -7.83 -36.74
C LEU A 599 -9.45 -9.28 -36.88
N GLU A 600 -10.17 -10.27 -36.32
CA GLU A 600 -9.78 -11.67 -36.48
C GLU A 600 -9.92 -12.17 -37.93
N ALA A 601 -10.91 -11.65 -38.67
CA ALA A 601 -11.04 -11.94 -40.10
C ALA A 601 -9.90 -11.30 -40.93
N LEU A 602 -9.41 -10.11 -40.56
CA LEU A 602 -8.21 -9.49 -41.14
C LEU A 602 -6.96 -10.32 -40.82
N HIS A 603 -6.80 -10.80 -39.58
CA HIS A 603 -5.72 -11.72 -39.18
C HIS A 603 -5.76 -13.08 -39.87
N TRP A 604 -6.92 -13.53 -40.33
CA TRP A 604 -7.07 -14.73 -41.14
C TRP A 604 -6.70 -14.46 -42.61
N GLY A 605 -7.03 -13.29 -43.14
CA GLY A 605 -6.75 -12.91 -44.53
C GLY A 605 -7.69 -13.56 -45.56
N ASP A 606 -8.79 -14.18 -45.13
CA ASP A 606 -9.82 -14.69 -46.03
C ASP A 606 -10.81 -13.57 -46.39
N HIS A 607 -10.60 -12.96 -47.56
CA HIS A 607 -11.43 -11.89 -48.10
C HIS A 607 -12.92 -12.29 -48.25
N MET A 608 -13.24 -13.56 -48.48
CA MET A 608 -14.65 -14.00 -48.57
C MET A 608 -15.34 -13.97 -47.21
N ILE A 609 -14.62 -14.29 -46.15
CA ILE A 609 -15.14 -14.24 -44.77
C ILE A 609 -15.27 -12.77 -44.33
N LEU A 610 -14.29 -11.92 -44.67
CA LEU A 610 -14.37 -10.47 -44.45
C LEU A 610 -15.61 -9.84 -45.10
N ASP A 611 -15.85 -10.11 -46.39
CA ASP A 611 -16.99 -9.55 -47.10
C ASP A 611 -18.33 -10.12 -46.63
N LYS A 612 -18.38 -11.39 -46.21
CA LYS A 612 -19.59 -11.98 -45.63
C LYS A 612 -19.90 -11.39 -44.23
N ILE A 613 -18.88 -11.18 -43.39
CA ILE A 613 -19.05 -10.50 -42.08
C ILE A 613 -19.53 -9.05 -42.29
N ARG A 614 -18.98 -8.32 -43.27
CA ARG A 614 -19.43 -6.97 -43.63
C ARG A 614 -20.91 -6.93 -44.05
N GLN A 615 -21.35 -7.90 -44.84
CA GLN A 615 -22.75 -8.00 -45.30
C GLN A 615 -23.73 -8.32 -44.17
N VAL A 616 -23.37 -9.24 -43.27
CA VAL A 616 -24.25 -9.67 -42.17
C VAL A 616 -24.24 -8.66 -41.00
N PHE A 617 -23.12 -7.97 -40.75
CA PHE A 617 -22.91 -7.14 -39.56
C PHE A 617 -22.41 -5.70 -39.84
N PRO A 618 -23.09 -4.90 -40.69
CA PRO A 618 -22.59 -3.59 -41.14
C PRO A 618 -22.34 -2.57 -40.00
N PHE A 619 -23.11 -2.63 -38.90
CA PHE A 619 -22.95 -1.73 -37.74
C PHE A 619 -22.12 -2.34 -36.59
N ALA A 620 -21.72 -3.61 -36.68
CA ALA A 620 -20.90 -4.27 -35.65
C ALA A 620 -19.47 -4.57 -36.11
N ALA A 621 -19.16 -4.34 -37.38
CA ALA A 621 -17.84 -4.50 -37.98
C ALA A 621 -16.90 -3.27 -37.82
N PHE A 622 -17.10 -2.44 -36.80
CA PHE A 622 -16.18 -1.32 -36.53
C PHE A 622 -14.83 -1.80 -35.96
N LEU A 623 -13.75 -1.15 -36.36
CA LEU A 623 -12.42 -1.48 -35.83
C LEU A 623 -12.24 -0.87 -34.41
N PRO A 624 -11.97 -1.68 -33.36
CA PRO A 624 -11.63 -1.19 -32.03
C PRO A 624 -10.22 -0.60 -31.99
N SER A 625 -9.90 0.15 -30.93
CA SER A 625 -8.63 0.88 -30.78
C SER A 625 -7.37 0.02 -30.91
N CYS A 626 -7.43 -1.25 -30.49
CA CYS A 626 -6.33 -2.21 -30.65
C CYS A 626 -6.09 -2.63 -32.11
N GLY A 627 -7.14 -2.74 -32.93
CA GLY A 627 -7.03 -3.17 -34.34
C GLY A 627 -6.27 -2.17 -35.19
N SER A 628 -6.46 -0.87 -34.93
CA SER A 628 -5.65 0.19 -35.55
C SER A 628 -4.16 0.06 -35.20
N THR A 629 -3.81 -0.34 -33.97
CA THR A 629 -2.40 -0.45 -33.56
C THR A 629 -1.66 -1.59 -34.25
N GLU A 630 -2.30 -2.74 -34.42
CA GLU A 630 -1.69 -3.93 -35.03
C GLU A 630 -1.57 -3.78 -36.55
N LEU A 631 -2.54 -3.11 -37.20
CA LEU A 631 -2.42 -2.73 -38.62
C LEU A 631 -1.29 -1.71 -38.85
N LEU A 632 -1.04 -0.78 -37.92
CA LEU A 632 0.01 0.23 -38.08
C LEU A 632 1.41 -0.36 -37.99
N GLN A 633 1.61 -1.38 -37.16
CA GLN A 633 2.87 -2.13 -37.10
C GLN A 633 3.19 -2.84 -38.43
N ASN A 634 2.17 -3.16 -39.23
CA ASN A 634 2.32 -3.77 -40.55
C ASN A 634 2.48 -2.76 -41.70
N GLY A 635 2.31 -1.45 -41.44
CA GLY A 635 2.68 -0.36 -42.37
C GLY A 635 1.74 -0.09 -43.55
N ASP A 636 0.50 -0.57 -43.52
CA ASP A 636 -0.44 -0.47 -44.67
C ASP A 636 -1.23 0.86 -44.69
N GLU A 637 -0.59 1.92 -45.18
CA GLU A 637 -1.16 3.27 -45.25
C GLU A 637 -2.39 3.40 -46.17
N GLU A 638 -2.47 2.61 -47.24
CA GLU A 638 -3.64 2.63 -48.15
C GLU A 638 -4.86 2.00 -47.48
N LEU A 639 -4.68 0.91 -46.73
CA LEU A 639 -5.75 0.26 -45.98
C LEU A 639 -6.42 1.21 -44.98
N PHE A 640 -5.67 2.08 -44.29
CA PHE A 640 -6.26 3.10 -43.39
C PHE A 640 -7.13 4.11 -44.14
N ARG A 641 -6.64 4.63 -45.27
CA ARG A 641 -7.42 5.60 -46.08
C ARG A 641 -8.66 4.94 -46.71
N GLY A 642 -8.59 3.64 -47.04
CA GLY A 642 -9.74 2.83 -47.44
C GLY A 642 -10.76 2.66 -46.33
N LEU A 643 -10.35 2.13 -45.17
CA LEU A 643 -11.23 1.91 -44.01
C LEU A 643 -11.86 3.22 -43.49
N HIS A 644 -11.18 4.36 -43.62
CA HIS A 644 -11.78 5.67 -43.32
C HIS A 644 -12.85 6.07 -44.35
N ARG A 645 -12.55 5.94 -45.65
CA ARG A 645 -13.47 6.26 -46.75
C ARG A 645 -14.77 5.45 -46.65
N ASP A 646 -14.66 4.19 -46.24
CA ASP A 646 -15.77 3.26 -46.09
C ASP A 646 -16.51 3.43 -44.75
N GLY A 647 -16.07 4.36 -43.89
CA GLY A 647 -16.71 4.67 -42.59
C GLY A 647 -16.49 3.61 -41.50
N LEU A 648 -15.52 2.71 -41.66
CA LEU A 648 -15.28 1.57 -40.75
C LEU A 648 -14.33 1.90 -39.58
N LEU A 649 -13.63 3.04 -39.64
CA LEU A 649 -12.82 3.56 -38.54
C LEU A 649 -13.66 4.44 -37.60
N THR A 650 -13.62 4.11 -36.31
CA THR A 650 -14.24 4.93 -35.26
C THR A 650 -13.35 6.14 -34.91
N THR A 651 -13.94 7.20 -34.34
CA THR A 651 -13.17 8.34 -33.78
C THR A 651 -12.13 7.88 -32.75
N ARG A 652 -12.46 6.85 -31.95
CA ARG A 652 -11.54 6.22 -30.99
C ARG A 652 -10.40 5.44 -31.69
N GLY A 653 -10.66 4.85 -32.86
CA GLY A 653 -9.66 4.22 -33.71
C GLY A 653 -8.71 5.21 -34.39
N LEU A 654 -9.21 6.37 -34.84
CA LEU A 654 -8.37 7.47 -35.34
C LEU A 654 -7.43 8.00 -34.26
N TRP A 655 -7.96 8.26 -33.06
CA TRP A 655 -7.17 8.68 -31.89
C TRP A 655 -6.12 7.63 -31.48
N ALA A 656 -6.51 6.35 -31.38
CA ALA A 656 -5.57 5.27 -31.05
C ALA A 656 -4.52 5.02 -32.14
N GLY A 657 -4.86 5.31 -33.40
CA GLY A 657 -3.93 5.31 -34.53
C GLY A 657 -2.88 6.41 -34.40
N LEU A 658 -3.31 7.65 -34.12
CA LEU A 658 -2.41 8.78 -33.85
C LEU A 658 -1.52 8.52 -32.63
N GLN A 659 -2.10 8.01 -31.53
CA GLN A 659 -1.36 7.59 -30.33
C GLN A 659 -0.24 6.58 -30.68
N THR A 660 -0.57 5.57 -31.48
CA THR A 660 0.43 4.58 -31.92
C THR A 660 1.49 5.20 -32.83
N ALA A 661 1.11 6.11 -33.73
CA ALA A 661 2.03 6.83 -34.61
C ALA A 661 3.08 7.65 -33.83
N ILE A 662 2.65 8.29 -32.73
CA ILE A 662 3.54 9.00 -31.80
C ILE A 662 4.49 8.01 -31.12
N ARG A 663 3.98 6.90 -30.56
CA ARG A 663 4.79 5.87 -29.88
C ARG A 663 5.87 5.22 -30.76
N ILE A 664 5.63 5.09 -32.06
CA ILE A 664 6.62 4.61 -33.03
C ILE A 664 7.51 5.73 -33.61
N ASN A 665 7.37 6.96 -33.11
CA ASN A 665 8.05 8.18 -33.57
C ASN A 665 7.93 8.43 -35.09
N SER A 666 6.74 8.20 -35.67
CA SER A 666 6.52 8.32 -37.11
C SER A 666 5.74 9.59 -37.47
N LEU A 667 6.49 10.65 -37.77
CA LEU A 667 5.94 11.93 -38.22
C LEU A 667 5.00 11.77 -39.42
N ARG A 668 5.38 10.94 -40.42
CA ARG A 668 4.54 10.68 -41.61
C ARG A 668 3.18 10.10 -41.24
N VAL A 669 3.16 9.05 -40.42
CA VAL A 669 1.91 8.38 -40.03
C VAL A 669 1.07 9.29 -39.13
N ALA A 670 1.69 10.06 -38.23
CA ALA A 670 1.00 11.05 -37.41
C ALA A 670 0.30 12.13 -38.27
N THR A 671 0.98 12.66 -39.30
CA THR A 671 0.34 13.60 -40.25
C THR A 671 -0.87 12.99 -40.96
N VAL A 672 -0.83 11.70 -41.35
CA VAL A 672 -1.99 11.03 -41.97
C VAL A 672 -3.19 10.97 -41.03
N PHE A 673 -3.01 10.65 -39.74
CA PHE A 673 -4.15 10.65 -38.81
C PHE A 673 -4.71 12.04 -38.53
N LEU A 674 -3.85 13.07 -38.46
CA LEU A 674 -4.28 14.46 -38.33
C LEU A 674 -5.06 14.93 -39.57
N GLU A 675 -4.60 14.62 -40.78
CA GLU A 675 -5.34 14.85 -42.04
C GLU A 675 -6.72 14.17 -42.05
N LEU A 676 -6.82 12.96 -41.47
CA LEU A 676 -8.07 12.21 -41.36
C LEU A 676 -8.98 12.71 -40.22
N GLY A 677 -8.59 13.78 -39.50
CA GLY A 677 -9.40 14.40 -38.46
C GLY A 677 -9.27 13.79 -37.06
N ALA A 678 -8.15 13.12 -36.76
CA ALA A 678 -7.84 12.73 -35.38
C ALA A 678 -7.67 13.99 -34.50
N LEU A 679 -8.34 14.01 -33.35
CA LEU A 679 -8.26 15.12 -32.40
C LEU A 679 -7.00 15.00 -31.54
N VAL A 680 -6.32 16.13 -31.34
CA VAL A 680 -5.20 16.26 -30.39
C VAL A 680 -5.75 16.58 -28.99
N ASP A 681 -5.25 15.88 -27.98
CA ASP A 681 -5.52 16.13 -26.57
C ASP A 681 -4.23 16.09 -25.72
N ASP A 682 -4.39 16.32 -24.42
CA ASP A 682 -3.27 16.38 -23.45
C ASP A 682 -2.51 15.05 -23.32
N ILE A 683 -3.18 13.92 -23.57
CA ILE A 683 -2.57 12.58 -23.52
C ILE A 683 -1.59 12.43 -24.68
N LEU A 684 -2.00 12.82 -25.90
CA LEU A 684 -1.16 12.73 -27.09
C LEU A 684 0.06 13.67 -27.00
N ILE A 685 -0.12 14.88 -26.45
CA ILE A 685 1.00 15.81 -26.18
C ILE A 685 1.96 15.21 -25.14
N SER A 686 1.43 14.59 -24.07
CA SER A 686 2.23 13.92 -23.05
C SER A 686 3.00 12.70 -23.59
N GLU A 687 2.48 11.96 -24.56
CA GLU A 687 3.20 10.86 -25.22
C GLU A 687 4.30 11.34 -26.17
N ALA A 688 4.13 12.47 -26.86
CA ALA A 688 5.20 13.05 -27.68
C ALA A 688 6.40 13.48 -26.83
N VAL A 689 6.15 13.95 -25.60
CA VAL A 689 7.20 14.21 -24.59
C VAL A 689 7.87 12.92 -24.10
N GLU A 690 7.12 11.83 -23.86
CA GLU A 690 7.72 10.54 -23.48
C GLU A 690 8.67 9.98 -24.57
N VAL A 691 8.31 10.16 -25.84
CA VAL A 691 9.11 9.78 -27.02
C VAL A 691 10.28 10.75 -27.27
N GLN A 692 10.32 11.88 -26.56
CA GLN A 692 11.33 12.94 -26.64
C GLN A 692 11.46 13.56 -28.05
N SER A 693 10.36 13.64 -28.79
CA SER A 693 10.35 14.10 -30.18
C SER A 693 9.80 15.53 -30.29
N VAL A 694 10.71 16.51 -30.41
CA VAL A 694 10.36 17.93 -30.58
C VAL A 694 9.52 18.15 -31.84
N GLU A 695 9.85 17.46 -32.94
CA GLU A 695 9.14 17.57 -34.22
C GLU A 695 7.67 17.10 -34.14
N LEU A 696 7.41 16.00 -33.42
CA LEU A 696 6.05 15.53 -33.16
C LEU A 696 5.31 16.47 -32.20
N LEU A 697 5.99 16.97 -31.16
CA LEU A 697 5.41 17.92 -30.22
C LEU A 697 4.96 19.20 -30.93
N ASP A 698 5.82 19.78 -31.78
CA ASP A 698 5.48 20.97 -32.57
C ASP A 698 4.31 20.71 -33.52
N LEU A 699 4.28 19.55 -34.19
CA LEU A 699 3.16 19.16 -35.05
C LEU A 699 1.84 19.08 -34.28
N LEU A 700 1.83 18.47 -33.10
CA LEU A 700 0.63 18.37 -32.26
C LEU A 700 0.18 19.72 -31.72
N LEU A 701 1.11 20.56 -31.26
CA LEU A 701 0.81 21.91 -30.76
C LEU A 701 0.25 22.83 -31.86
N GLN A 702 0.74 22.70 -33.10
CA GLN A 702 0.19 23.42 -34.27
C GLN A 702 -1.21 22.95 -34.68
N ASN A 703 -1.54 21.67 -34.46
CA ASN A 703 -2.85 21.09 -34.76
C ASN A 703 -3.80 21.10 -33.55
N THR A 704 -3.39 21.69 -32.42
CA THR A 704 -4.24 21.89 -31.25
C THR A 704 -5.16 23.09 -31.51
N PRO A 705 -6.50 22.95 -31.41
CA PRO A 705 -7.44 24.01 -31.83
C PRO A 705 -7.30 25.29 -30.98
N HIS A 706 -6.80 26.36 -31.60
CA HIS A 706 -6.55 27.67 -30.96
C HIS A 706 -7.80 28.51 -30.65
N THR A 707 -8.97 27.90 -30.41
CA THR A 707 -10.18 28.67 -30.05
C THR A 707 -10.03 29.28 -28.66
N SER A 708 -9.73 30.58 -28.64
CA SER A 708 -9.25 31.39 -27.50
C SER A 708 -10.19 31.55 -26.31
N GLU A 709 -11.28 30.77 -26.25
CA GLU A 709 -12.31 30.84 -25.21
C GLU A 709 -12.38 29.58 -24.34
N CYS A 710 -11.71 28.47 -24.71
CA CYS A 710 -11.96 27.19 -24.04
C CYS A 710 -10.77 26.20 -23.99
N VAL A 711 -9.53 26.66 -23.83
CA VAL A 711 -8.44 25.76 -23.38
C VAL A 711 -8.77 25.30 -21.95
N PRO A 712 -8.83 23.98 -21.66
CA PRO A 712 -9.12 23.50 -20.30
C PRO A 712 -8.08 24.01 -19.30
N ARG A 713 -8.49 24.19 -18.04
CA ARG A 713 -7.50 24.23 -16.93
C ARG A 713 -6.71 22.92 -16.93
N GLU A 714 -5.45 22.99 -16.51
CA GLU A 714 -4.51 21.85 -16.48
C GLU A 714 -4.06 21.34 -17.86
N PHE A 715 -4.49 21.94 -18.98
CA PHE A 715 -4.05 21.53 -20.32
C PHE A 715 -2.54 21.71 -20.50
N GLY A 716 -1.85 20.64 -20.87
CA GLY A 716 -0.40 20.60 -21.05
C GLY A 716 0.41 20.51 -19.77
N THR A 717 -0.22 20.59 -18.58
CA THR A 717 0.49 20.63 -17.29
C THR A 717 1.25 19.33 -17.02
N GLU A 718 0.66 18.18 -17.34
CA GLU A 718 1.30 16.85 -17.23
C GLU A 718 2.45 16.70 -18.23
N ALA A 719 2.25 17.10 -19.49
CA ALA A 719 3.31 17.10 -20.51
C ALA A 719 4.51 17.98 -20.10
N LEU A 720 4.26 19.16 -19.52
CA LEU A 720 5.30 20.03 -18.99
C LEU A 720 6.00 19.42 -17.77
N ALA A 721 5.27 18.84 -16.82
CA ALA A 721 5.86 18.14 -15.68
C ALA A 721 6.75 16.97 -16.13
N ARG A 722 6.33 16.19 -17.14
CA ARG A 722 7.14 15.13 -17.75
C ARG A 722 8.40 15.66 -18.41
N ALA A 723 8.30 16.73 -19.22
CA ALA A 723 9.44 17.36 -19.86
C ALA A 723 10.45 17.89 -18.83
N ILE A 724 9.96 18.43 -17.70
CA ILE A 724 10.79 18.81 -16.56
C ILE A 724 11.47 17.56 -15.95
N CYS A 725 10.75 16.46 -15.76
CA CYS A 725 11.28 15.22 -15.21
C CYS A 725 12.33 14.50 -16.06
N LEU A 726 12.40 14.76 -17.38
CA LEU A 726 13.48 14.27 -18.24
C LEU A 726 14.85 14.91 -17.94
N GLY A 727 14.89 15.99 -17.16
CA GLY A 727 16.14 16.68 -16.86
C GLY A 727 16.73 17.34 -18.11
N PRO A 728 18.08 17.36 -18.26
CA PRO A 728 18.74 18.09 -19.36
C PRO A 728 18.28 17.75 -20.78
N SER A 729 17.84 16.51 -21.07
CA SER A 729 17.33 16.15 -22.41
C SER A 729 15.92 16.67 -22.69
N GLY A 730 15.18 17.08 -21.66
CA GLY A 730 13.85 17.67 -21.79
C GLY A 730 13.84 19.18 -22.04
N LEU A 731 15.00 19.85 -22.05
CA LEU A 731 15.06 21.32 -22.08
C LEU A 731 14.39 21.93 -23.33
N ASP A 732 14.62 21.34 -24.50
CA ASP A 732 14.03 21.80 -25.77
C ASP A 732 12.51 21.53 -25.81
N LEU A 733 12.05 20.44 -25.18
CA LEU A 733 10.61 20.13 -25.02
C LEU A 733 9.94 21.11 -24.05
N VAL A 734 10.60 21.47 -22.95
CA VAL A 734 10.15 22.53 -22.04
C VAL A 734 10.06 23.87 -22.77
N ASP A 735 11.03 24.21 -23.62
CA ASP A 735 11.00 25.46 -24.39
C ASP A 735 9.94 25.47 -25.50
N GLY A 736 9.67 24.35 -26.17
CA GLY A 736 8.54 24.21 -27.11
C GLY A 736 7.19 24.36 -26.41
N LEU A 737 6.99 23.65 -25.29
CA LEU A 737 5.77 23.72 -24.48
C LEU A 737 5.52 25.14 -23.96
N LEU A 738 6.50 25.75 -23.27
CA LEU A 738 6.37 27.12 -22.75
C LEU A 738 6.27 28.17 -23.86
N GLY A 739 6.94 27.94 -25.00
CA GLY A 739 6.91 28.79 -26.19
C GLY A 739 5.53 28.86 -26.85
N SER A 740 4.76 27.76 -26.81
CA SER A 740 3.40 27.70 -27.37
C SER A 740 2.40 28.66 -26.72
N ARG A 741 2.61 28.99 -25.43
CA ARG A 741 1.67 29.73 -24.57
C ARG A 741 0.26 29.10 -24.44
N LEU A 742 0.08 27.85 -24.86
CA LEU A 742 -1.17 27.09 -24.68
C LEU A 742 -1.22 26.36 -23.33
N ILE A 743 -0.07 26.17 -22.69
CA ILE A 743 0.13 25.29 -21.53
C ILE A 743 -0.20 26.00 -20.22
N ASP A 744 -0.97 25.35 -19.35
CA ASP A 744 -1.20 25.82 -17.98
C ASP A 744 0.03 25.54 -17.10
N ILE A 745 0.70 26.61 -16.69
CA ILE A 745 1.90 26.61 -15.85
C ILE A 745 1.62 26.78 -14.35
N HIS A 746 0.34 26.92 -13.97
CA HIS A 746 -0.09 27.30 -12.61
C HIS A 746 -0.81 26.18 -11.86
N SER A 747 -1.60 25.38 -12.57
CA SER A 747 -2.33 24.26 -11.97
C SER A 747 -1.39 23.11 -11.56
N PRO A 748 -1.74 22.30 -10.55
CA PRO A 748 -1.03 21.07 -10.24
C PRO A 748 -1.39 19.97 -11.22
N THR A 749 -0.49 19.03 -11.49
CA THR A 749 -0.83 17.77 -12.15
C THR A 749 -1.83 17.00 -11.28
N ILE A 750 -2.90 16.48 -11.89
CA ILE A 750 -3.81 15.55 -11.22
C ILE A 750 -3.35 14.12 -11.56
N PRO A 751 -3.14 13.22 -10.60
CA PRO A 751 -2.76 11.85 -10.89
C PRO A 751 -3.87 11.14 -11.67
N TYR A 752 -3.61 10.90 -12.95
CA TYR A 752 -4.54 10.16 -13.82
C TYR A 752 -4.64 8.70 -13.34
N ARG A 753 -5.79 8.36 -12.76
CA ARG A 753 -6.16 7.01 -12.31
C ARG A 753 -6.64 6.15 -13.47
N ASP A 754 -5.74 5.73 -14.35
CA ASP A 754 -5.99 4.61 -15.24
C ASP A 754 -4.98 3.47 -15.03
N GLY A 755 -5.49 2.23 -15.05
CA GLY A 755 -4.72 1.02 -14.73
C GLY A 755 -3.85 0.51 -15.87
N THR A 756 -3.38 1.38 -16.77
CA THR A 756 -2.76 0.98 -18.06
C THR A 756 -1.25 0.76 -17.99
N GLY A 757 -0.60 1.12 -16.87
CA GLY A 757 0.76 0.65 -16.56
C GLY A 757 1.85 1.13 -17.52
N VAL A 758 1.75 2.37 -18.02
CA VAL A 758 2.79 3.01 -18.83
C VAL A 758 4.09 3.09 -18.01
N ARG A 759 5.16 2.50 -18.53
CA ARG A 759 6.46 2.37 -17.85
C ARG A 759 7.33 3.59 -18.11
N GLY A 760 7.46 4.47 -17.13
CA GLY A 760 8.42 5.59 -17.17
C GLY A 760 8.58 6.22 -15.79
N LEU A 761 7.46 6.56 -15.16
CA LEU A 761 7.41 6.87 -13.73
C LEU A 761 7.32 5.56 -12.94
N LYS A 762 8.30 5.26 -12.09
CA LYS A 762 8.08 4.36 -10.95
C LYS A 762 7.11 5.07 -9.99
N ARG A 763 5.81 4.93 -10.23
CA ARG A 763 4.78 5.26 -9.25
C ARG A 763 4.93 4.27 -8.08
N ASP A 764 5.43 4.74 -6.93
CA ASP A 764 5.12 4.06 -5.68
C ASP A 764 3.60 4.09 -5.49
N ARG A 765 3.01 2.97 -5.10
CA ARG A 765 1.54 2.76 -5.17
C ARG A 765 0.73 3.55 -4.13
N ASN A 766 1.38 4.38 -3.32
CA ASN A 766 0.80 4.98 -2.11
C ASN A 766 0.61 6.50 -2.16
N THR A 767 1.18 7.26 -3.10
CA THR A 767 1.01 8.72 -3.11
C THR A 767 0.34 9.26 -4.39
N ASP A 768 -0.91 9.71 -4.23
CA ASP A 768 -1.64 10.55 -5.20
C ASP A 768 -1.07 12.00 -5.14
N ASP A 769 0.24 12.16 -5.33
CA ASP A 769 0.95 13.44 -5.23
C ASP A 769 0.67 14.34 -6.44
N CYS A 770 0.06 15.50 -6.20
CA CYS A 770 -0.30 16.48 -7.23
C CYS A 770 0.72 17.63 -7.22
N ALA A 771 1.58 17.76 -8.25
CA ALA A 771 2.64 18.78 -8.28
C ALA A 771 2.41 19.82 -9.38
N THR A 772 2.56 21.11 -9.04
CA THR A 772 2.67 22.17 -10.07
C THR A 772 3.99 22.04 -10.83
N PRO A 773 4.11 22.56 -12.06
CA PRO A 773 5.37 22.58 -12.80
C PRO A 773 6.54 23.21 -12.02
N LEU A 774 6.26 24.21 -11.16
CA LEU A 774 7.25 24.78 -10.24
C LEU A 774 7.67 23.80 -9.14
N GLY A 775 6.72 23.04 -8.57
CA GLY A 775 7.00 21.97 -7.62
C GLY A 775 7.88 20.88 -8.25
N THR A 776 7.50 20.37 -9.42
CA THR A 776 8.28 19.38 -10.17
C THR A 776 9.70 19.88 -10.46
N ALA A 777 9.87 21.15 -10.85
CA ALA A 777 11.19 21.74 -11.11
C ALA A 777 12.04 21.87 -9.83
N ILE A 778 11.43 22.15 -8.68
CA ILE A 778 12.11 22.16 -7.36
C ILE A 778 12.56 20.76 -6.96
N GLU A 779 11.79 19.71 -7.26
CA GLU A 779 12.21 18.34 -6.99
C GLU A 779 13.36 17.90 -7.90
N GLN A 780 13.37 18.33 -9.17
CA GLN A 780 14.52 18.14 -10.06
C GLN A 780 15.80 18.84 -9.60
N CYS A 781 15.74 19.83 -8.70
CA CYS A 781 16.96 20.35 -8.07
C CYS A 781 17.65 19.32 -7.15
N ARG A 782 16.99 18.23 -6.73
CA ARG A 782 17.61 17.14 -5.96
C ARG A 782 18.49 16.23 -6.84
N THR A 783 18.16 16.09 -8.12
CA THR A 783 18.86 15.23 -9.09
C THR A 783 19.81 16.02 -9.99
N ASN A 784 19.35 17.15 -10.54
CA ASN A 784 20.08 18.01 -11.47
C ASN A 784 19.95 19.49 -11.05
N PRO A 785 20.73 19.96 -10.06
CA PRO A 785 20.60 21.31 -9.50
C PRO A 785 20.61 22.44 -10.55
N GLN A 786 21.55 22.39 -11.51
CA GLN A 786 21.70 23.42 -12.54
C GLN A 786 20.48 23.49 -13.47
N TYR A 787 19.98 22.33 -13.92
CA TYR A 787 18.80 22.25 -14.79
C TYR A 787 17.54 22.73 -14.05
N GLY A 788 17.30 22.22 -12.83
CA GLY A 788 16.15 22.63 -12.02
C GLY A 788 16.15 24.14 -11.77
N LEU A 789 17.29 24.73 -11.42
CA LEU A 789 17.43 26.19 -11.24
C LEU A 789 17.15 26.97 -12.53
N LEU A 790 17.57 26.50 -13.71
CA LEU A 790 17.25 27.13 -14.99
C LEU A 790 15.75 27.10 -15.29
N THR A 791 15.12 25.93 -15.13
CA THR A 791 13.67 25.74 -15.33
C THR A 791 12.86 26.59 -14.35
N ILE A 792 13.25 26.65 -13.08
CA ILE A 792 12.62 27.52 -12.07
C ILE A 792 12.75 28.99 -12.46
N ARG A 793 13.92 29.43 -12.94
CA ARG A 793 14.11 30.80 -13.43
C ARG A 793 13.21 31.12 -14.63
N LYS A 794 13.01 30.18 -15.56
CA LYS A 794 12.05 30.32 -16.69
C LYS A 794 10.60 30.45 -16.20
N LEU A 795 10.15 29.53 -15.33
CA LEU A 795 8.78 29.55 -14.78
C LEU A 795 8.49 30.84 -13.99
N LEU A 796 9.43 31.30 -13.15
CA LEU A 796 9.28 32.56 -12.40
C LEU A 796 9.34 33.81 -13.31
N GLN A 797 10.03 33.76 -14.46
CA GLN A 797 9.97 34.82 -15.47
C GLN A 797 8.60 34.90 -16.18
N LEU A 798 7.92 33.76 -16.34
CA LEU A 798 6.56 33.68 -16.90
C LEU A 798 5.46 34.09 -15.90
N GLY A 799 5.82 34.48 -14.68
CA GLY A 799 4.87 35.01 -13.69
C GLY A 799 4.29 33.98 -12.72
N VAL A 800 4.86 32.76 -12.61
CA VAL A 800 4.46 31.82 -11.56
C VAL A 800 4.76 32.40 -10.17
N ASN A 801 3.78 32.36 -9.28
CA ASN A 801 3.88 32.91 -7.92
C ASN A 801 4.71 31.99 -7.01
N PRO A 802 5.87 32.42 -6.46
CA PRO A 802 6.71 31.57 -5.60
C PRO A 802 6.12 31.30 -4.20
N SER A 803 4.96 31.87 -3.88
CA SER A 803 4.15 31.59 -2.70
C SER A 803 2.84 30.82 -3.01
N SER A 804 2.66 30.30 -4.23
CA SER A 804 1.57 29.36 -4.53
C SER A 804 1.79 28.02 -3.80
N VAL A 805 0.82 27.11 -3.86
CA VAL A 805 1.09 25.71 -3.51
C VAL A 805 1.98 25.12 -4.60
N ALA A 806 3.05 24.43 -4.21
CA ALA A 806 3.96 23.75 -5.14
C ALA A 806 3.54 22.30 -5.39
N SER A 807 3.13 21.61 -4.32
CA SER A 807 2.64 20.23 -4.36
C SER A 807 1.59 20.01 -3.28
N CYS A 808 0.61 19.15 -3.56
CA CYS A 808 -0.32 18.57 -2.60
C CYS A 808 -0.01 17.07 -2.48
N ALA A 809 0.43 16.64 -1.30
CA ALA A 809 0.69 15.24 -0.99
C ALA A 809 -0.33 14.74 0.03
N TYR A 810 -1.00 13.62 -0.24
CA TYR A 810 -1.81 12.92 0.76
C TYR A 810 -0.88 12.05 1.60
N GLY A 811 -0.75 12.35 2.89
CA GLY A 811 -0.10 11.42 3.82
C GLY A 811 -0.97 10.19 4.07
N ASP A 812 -0.40 9.11 4.60
CA ASP A 812 -1.13 7.86 4.90
C ASP A 812 -2.33 8.07 5.84
N ASP A 813 -2.30 9.14 6.67
CA ASP A 813 -3.39 9.62 7.54
C ASP A 813 -4.52 10.38 6.79
N MET A 814 -4.58 10.26 5.45
CA MET A 814 -5.55 10.94 4.56
C MET A 814 -5.54 12.48 4.64
N THR A 815 -4.61 13.09 5.37
CA THR A 815 -4.46 14.54 5.46
C THR A 815 -3.74 15.06 4.23
N ALA A 816 -4.44 15.87 3.42
CA ALA A 816 -3.81 16.61 2.33
C ALA A 816 -2.81 17.62 2.91
N THR A 817 -1.53 17.45 2.60
CA THR A 817 -0.46 18.40 2.95
C THR A 817 -0.17 19.28 1.75
N SER A 818 -0.26 20.61 1.89
CA SER A 818 0.08 21.54 0.81
C SER A 818 1.47 22.11 1.07
N GLN A 819 2.46 21.71 0.29
CA GLN A 819 3.82 22.23 0.43
C GLN A 819 4.00 23.49 -0.41
N LEU A 820 4.55 24.54 0.21
CA LEU A 820 4.95 25.76 -0.48
C LEU A 820 6.33 25.56 -1.16
N PRO A 821 6.63 26.23 -2.29
CA PRO A 821 7.92 26.18 -2.97
C PRO A 821 9.11 26.31 -2.03
N LEU A 822 9.03 27.26 -1.09
CA LEU A 822 10.08 27.53 -0.11
C LEU A 822 10.29 26.37 0.87
N LEU A 823 9.22 25.69 1.32
CA LEU A 823 9.32 24.55 2.23
C LEU A 823 9.95 23.31 1.54
N LEU A 824 9.60 23.07 0.27
CA LEU A 824 10.26 22.05 -0.56
C LEU A 824 11.75 22.35 -0.78
N ALA A 825 12.08 23.61 -1.10
CA ALA A 825 13.46 24.05 -1.27
C ALA A 825 14.30 23.84 0.00
N ILE A 826 13.76 24.15 1.17
CA ILE A 826 14.42 23.90 2.46
C ILE A 826 14.65 22.40 2.69
N GLY A 827 13.67 21.56 2.35
CA GLY A 827 13.82 20.10 2.36
C GLY A 827 14.93 19.57 1.44
N SER A 828 15.19 20.24 0.31
CA SER A 828 16.31 19.92 -0.60
C SER A 828 17.70 20.33 -0.07
N LYS A 829 17.75 21.12 1.02
CA LYS A 829 18.96 21.73 1.60
C LYS A 829 19.76 22.62 0.64
N ASN A 830 19.16 23.08 -0.47
CA ASN A 830 19.80 23.96 -1.44
C ASN A 830 19.63 25.45 -1.07
N CYS A 831 20.68 26.04 -0.51
CA CYS A 831 20.70 27.44 -0.07
C CYS A 831 20.51 28.45 -1.21
N GLU A 832 21.06 28.18 -2.41
CA GLU A 832 20.87 29.04 -3.59
C GLU A 832 19.39 29.07 -4.02
N LEU A 833 18.73 27.91 -4.03
CA LEU A 833 17.31 27.82 -4.36
C LEU A 833 16.42 28.56 -3.34
N VAL A 834 16.76 28.48 -2.05
CA VAL A 834 16.05 29.20 -0.98
C VAL A 834 16.20 30.72 -1.16
N ASP A 835 17.41 31.23 -1.39
CA ASP A 835 17.60 32.68 -1.63
C ASP A 835 16.98 33.13 -2.96
N LEU A 836 17.02 32.30 -4.02
CA LEU A 836 16.34 32.58 -5.29
C LEU A 836 14.83 32.77 -5.08
N LEU A 837 14.15 31.85 -4.39
CA LEU A 837 12.72 31.96 -4.12
C LEU A 837 12.38 33.19 -3.26
N ILE A 838 13.16 33.45 -2.21
CA ILE A 838 12.98 34.64 -1.36
C ILE A 838 13.20 35.93 -2.17
N SER A 839 14.23 35.99 -3.02
CA SER A 839 14.52 37.14 -3.90
C SER A 839 13.41 37.42 -4.93
N LYS A 840 12.55 36.43 -5.20
CA LYS A 840 11.40 36.53 -6.09
C LYS A 840 10.07 36.75 -5.36
N GLY A 841 10.10 36.94 -4.04
CA GLY A 841 8.91 37.26 -3.23
C GLY A 841 8.23 36.05 -2.58
N ALA A 842 8.95 34.94 -2.36
CA ALA A 842 8.47 33.89 -1.46
C ALA A 842 8.39 34.43 -0.02
N ASP A 843 7.24 34.24 0.64
CA ASP A 843 7.07 34.62 2.04
C ASP A 843 7.82 33.64 2.96
N TYR A 844 8.87 34.15 3.61
CA TYR A 844 9.75 33.41 4.51
C TYR A 844 9.17 33.19 5.92
N ASN A 845 7.95 33.66 6.19
CA ASN A 845 7.17 33.30 7.38
C ASN A 845 5.90 32.49 7.04
N ALA A 846 5.62 32.19 5.77
CA ALA A 846 4.39 31.51 5.38
C ALA A 846 4.34 30.04 5.86
N GLU A 847 3.28 29.70 6.60
CA GLU A 847 2.97 28.33 6.98
C GLU A 847 2.33 27.54 5.82
N ALA A 848 2.53 26.22 5.82
CA ALA A 848 1.73 25.30 5.02
C ALA A 848 0.22 25.47 5.33
N LYS A 849 -0.62 25.58 4.29
CA LYS A 849 -2.07 25.80 4.45
C LYS A 849 -2.79 24.59 5.02
N TYR A 850 -2.35 23.39 4.64
CA TYR A 850 -2.90 22.10 5.04
C TYR A 850 -1.76 21.13 5.43
N GLY A 851 -2.04 20.17 6.31
CA GLY A 851 -1.05 19.26 6.91
C GLY A 851 -0.38 19.83 8.17
N TYR A 852 0.79 19.28 8.53
CA TYR A 852 1.61 19.80 9.63
C TYR A 852 2.10 21.22 9.29
N LYS A 853 1.52 22.22 9.95
CA LYS A 853 1.89 23.62 9.76
C LYS A 853 3.31 23.86 10.26
N ARG A 854 4.24 24.03 9.32
CA ARG A 854 5.62 24.44 9.56
C ARG A 854 5.85 25.80 8.92
N THR A 855 6.47 26.72 9.66
CA THR A 855 7.13 27.88 9.06
C THR A 855 8.44 27.45 8.38
N PRO A 856 9.01 28.27 7.48
CA PRO A 856 10.32 28.01 6.88
C PRO A 856 11.43 27.80 7.91
N LEU A 857 11.44 28.58 9.01
CA LEU A 857 12.43 28.44 10.07
C LEU A 857 12.24 27.13 10.88
N GLN A 858 11.00 26.78 11.22
CA GLN A 858 10.69 25.49 11.84
C GLN A 858 11.14 24.31 10.95
N LYS A 859 10.89 24.38 9.63
CA LYS A 859 11.32 23.34 8.68
C LYS A 859 12.84 23.26 8.53
N ALA A 860 13.54 24.39 8.58
CA ALA A 860 15.01 24.43 8.52
C ALA A 860 15.67 23.85 9.78
N ALA A 861 15.02 24.00 10.94
CA ALA A 861 15.47 23.41 12.20
C ALA A 861 15.19 21.90 12.29
N GLU A 862 14.10 21.41 11.69
CA GLU A 862 13.79 19.98 11.55
C GLU A 862 14.74 19.25 10.57
N ALA A 863 15.23 19.95 9.53
CA ALA A 863 16.14 19.41 8.52
C ALA A 863 17.64 19.64 8.82
N PRO A 864 18.03 19.85 10.08
CA PRO A 864 19.00 20.84 10.55
C PRO A 864 19.99 21.34 9.48
N SER A 865 19.64 22.45 8.82
CA SER A 865 20.53 23.17 7.90
C SER A 865 20.88 24.54 8.46
N LEU A 866 22.04 24.63 9.14
CA LEU A 866 22.49 25.85 9.81
C LEU A 866 22.63 27.05 8.86
N GLU A 867 23.05 26.82 7.63
CA GLU A 867 23.18 27.88 6.61
C GLU A 867 21.80 28.46 6.22
N ILE A 868 20.80 27.60 6.05
CA ILE A 868 19.41 28.03 5.76
C ILE A 868 18.79 28.72 6.98
N VAL A 869 19.04 28.22 8.20
CA VAL A 869 18.60 28.88 9.44
C VAL A 869 19.18 30.29 9.52
N ARG A 870 20.49 30.46 9.30
CA ARG A 870 21.14 31.79 9.25
C ARG A 870 20.57 32.69 8.16
N LEU A 871 20.34 32.16 6.97
CA LEU A 871 19.73 32.92 5.87
C LEU A 871 18.33 33.42 6.24
N LEU A 872 17.47 32.56 6.80
CA LEU A 872 16.12 32.93 7.22
C LEU A 872 16.12 33.96 8.37
N LEU A 873 16.96 33.76 9.39
CA LEU A 873 17.13 34.71 10.50
C LEU A 873 17.64 36.07 10.00
N ALA A 874 18.60 36.09 9.06
CA ALA A 874 19.11 37.32 8.46
C ALA A 874 18.08 38.07 7.59
N LYS A 875 17.05 37.38 7.06
CA LYS A 875 15.89 38.02 6.39
C LYS A 875 14.80 38.44 7.39
N GLY A 876 14.97 38.17 8.68
CA GLY A 876 14.00 38.51 9.74
C GLY A 876 12.86 37.51 9.90
N ALA A 877 13.11 36.21 9.69
CA ALA A 877 12.15 35.16 10.03
C ALA A 877 11.84 35.17 11.54
N LYS A 878 10.57 34.99 11.91
CA LYS A 878 10.13 35.02 13.30
C LYS A 878 10.55 33.75 14.05
N VAL A 879 11.30 33.95 15.14
CA VAL A 879 12.03 32.88 15.87
C VAL A 879 11.10 31.96 16.67
N ASP A 880 10.24 32.55 17.50
CA ASP A 880 9.33 31.83 18.41
C ASP A 880 7.91 31.72 17.82
N GLU A 881 7.79 31.41 16.52
CA GLU A 881 6.48 31.11 15.93
C GLU A 881 5.85 29.87 16.54
N ALA A 882 4.54 29.93 16.75
CA ALA A 882 3.79 28.91 17.47
C ALA A 882 3.85 27.55 16.76
N PRO A 883 3.84 26.43 17.52
CA PRO A 883 3.72 25.11 16.92
C PRO A 883 2.32 24.89 16.31
N ALA A 884 2.25 24.03 15.29
CA ALA A 884 0.98 23.47 14.82
C ALA A 884 0.17 22.83 15.97
N THR A 885 -1.15 22.69 15.79
CA THR A 885 -2.05 22.16 16.82
C THR A 885 -1.84 20.68 17.15
N TYR A 886 -1.33 19.91 16.18
CA TYR A 886 -1.03 18.47 16.29
C TYR A 886 0.38 18.22 15.72
N SER A 887 1.22 17.49 16.45
CA SER A 887 2.63 17.20 16.12
C SER A 887 3.47 18.44 15.75
N GLY A 888 3.03 19.61 16.23
CA GLY A 888 3.71 20.88 16.05
C GLY A 888 4.92 21.03 16.97
N GLY A 889 5.91 21.80 16.52
CA GLY A 889 7.08 22.18 17.30
C GLY A 889 7.56 23.55 16.87
N THR A 890 8.05 24.33 17.83
CA THR A 890 8.81 25.57 17.58
C THR A 890 10.15 25.26 16.93
N ALA A 891 10.85 26.26 16.39
CA ALA A 891 12.17 26.04 15.82
C ALA A 891 13.15 25.40 16.83
N ILE A 892 13.09 25.79 18.11
CA ILE A 892 13.96 25.22 19.15
C ILE A 892 13.51 23.84 19.63
N GLN A 893 12.20 23.55 19.67
CA GLN A 893 11.70 22.19 19.93
C GLN A 893 12.15 21.22 18.81
N LEU A 894 12.11 21.66 17.54
CA LEU A 894 12.56 20.85 16.40
C LEU A 894 14.09 20.73 16.31
N ALA A 895 14.84 21.76 16.73
CA ALA A 895 16.29 21.67 16.90
C ALA A 895 16.67 20.67 18.01
N ALA A 896 15.88 20.59 19.08
CA ALA A 896 16.07 19.62 20.15
C ALA A 896 15.73 18.18 19.73
N ILE A 897 14.60 17.99 19.02
CA ILE A 897 14.17 16.71 18.42
C ILE A 897 15.16 16.19 17.37
N SER A 898 15.86 17.08 16.65
CA SER A 898 16.90 16.70 15.68
C SER A 898 18.32 16.64 16.26
N GLY A 899 18.48 16.89 17.56
CA GLY A 899 19.78 16.90 18.26
C GLY A 899 20.75 18.01 17.80
N SER A 900 20.28 19.01 17.05
CA SER A 900 21.15 20.00 16.42
C SER A 900 21.53 21.15 17.36
N ILE A 901 22.55 20.93 18.19
CA ILE A 901 23.07 21.92 19.15
C ILE A 901 23.48 23.22 18.44
N ALA A 902 24.05 23.14 17.23
CA ALA A 902 24.45 24.31 16.46
C ALA A 902 23.24 25.19 16.05
N VAL A 903 22.14 24.57 15.60
CA VAL A 903 20.89 25.29 15.28
C VAL A 903 20.24 25.82 16.55
N ALA A 904 20.18 25.03 17.63
CA ALA A 904 19.64 25.48 18.91
C ALA A 904 20.41 26.70 19.46
N CYS A 905 21.74 26.71 19.36
CA CYS A 905 22.59 27.85 19.74
C CYS A 905 22.30 29.10 18.90
N GLU A 906 22.15 28.96 17.58
CA GLU A 906 21.82 30.07 16.67
C GLU A 906 20.41 30.62 16.90
N LEU A 907 19.45 29.77 17.27
CA LEU A 907 18.10 30.20 17.64
C LEU A 907 18.10 30.94 19.00
N LEU A 908 18.81 30.41 20.00
CA LEU A 908 18.95 31.04 21.32
C LEU A 908 19.67 32.41 21.23
N SER A 909 20.68 32.56 20.37
CA SER A 909 21.36 33.86 20.15
C SER A 909 20.45 34.91 19.51
N HIS A 910 19.44 34.48 18.75
CA HIS A 910 18.39 35.32 18.17
C HIS A 910 17.14 35.45 19.06
N GLY A 911 17.23 35.02 20.33
CA GLY A 911 16.21 35.26 21.34
C GLY A 911 15.15 34.17 21.48
N ALA A 912 15.37 32.97 20.92
CA ALA A 912 14.45 31.85 21.10
C ALA A 912 14.26 31.50 22.58
N ARG A 913 13.03 31.15 22.95
CA ARG A 913 12.65 30.83 24.34
C ARG A 913 12.58 29.32 24.60
N LEU A 914 13.13 28.91 25.74
CA LEU A 914 13.04 27.52 26.22
C LEU A 914 11.72 27.23 26.96
N ASP A 915 11.09 28.27 27.50
CA ASP A 915 9.89 28.22 28.36
C ASP A 915 8.59 28.59 27.60
N SER A 916 8.69 28.97 26.33
CA SER A 916 7.58 29.49 25.54
C SER A 916 7.86 29.44 24.03
N PRO A 917 6.85 29.34 23.15
CA PRO A 917 5.47 28.97 23.44
C PRO A 917 5.33 27.51 23.92
N LEU A 918 4.16 27.22 24.50
CA LEU A 918 3.78 25.87 24.95
C LEU A 918 3.91 24.84 23.81
N PRO A 919 4.17 23.56 24.13
CA PRO A 919 4.11 22.48 23.15
C PRO A 919 2.76 22.39 22.41
N SER A 920 2.77 21.75 21.23
CA SER A 920 1.56 21.39 20.47
C SER A 920 0.50 20.70 21.34
N LYS A 921 -0.78 21.04 21.14
CA LYS A 921 -1.90 20.50 21.94
C LYS A 921 -2.04 18.98 21.78
N GLY A 922 -1.84 18.47 20.58
CA GLY A 922 -1.69 17.04 20.31
C GLY A 922 -0.22 16.66 20.19
N HIS A 923 0.25 15.71 21.00
CA HIS A 923 1.59 15.13 20.97
C HIS A 923 2.76 16.14 20.98
N GLY A 924 2.58 17.31 21.57
CA GLY A 924 3.67 18.27 21.74
C GLY A 924 4.77 17.74 22.66
N ARG A 925 5.98 18.29 22.45
CA ARG A 925 7.14 18.08 23.31
C ARG A 925 7.74 19.43 23.71
N TRP A 926 8.14 19.56 24.96
CA TRP A 926 9.12 20.55 25.38
C TRP A 926 10.50 20.22 24.78
N PRO A 927 11.44 21.19 24.64
CA PRO A 927 12.77 20.91 24.10
C PRO A 927 13.50 19.77 24.85
N LEU A 928 13.38 19.74 26.18
CA LEU A 928 13.95 18.67 27.01
C LEU A 928 13.33 17.30 26.71
N GLU A 929 12.01 17.23 26.60
CA GLU A 929 11.27 16.00 26.29
C GLU A 929 11.63 15.48 24.90
N GLY A 930 11.68 16.36 23.89
CA GLY A 930 12.06 15.99 22.53
C GLY A 930 13.48 15.45 22.43
N ALA A 931 14.45 16.07 23.13
CA ALA A 931 15.82 15.56 23.20
C ALA A 931 15.91 14.20 23.93
N ALA A 932 15.09 13.99 24.95
CA ALA A 932 15.04 12.74 25.73
C ALA A 932 14.38 11.59 24.97
N GLU A 933 13.29 11.88 24.24
CA GLU A 933 12.56 10.94 23.38
C GLU A 933 13.40 10.43 22.19
N HIS A 934 14.38 11.21 21.72
CA HIS A 934 15.23 10.90 20.56
C HIS A 934 16.70 10.57 20.93
N GLY A 935 17.01 10.40 22.22
CA GLY A 935 18.31 9.88 22.66
C GLY A 935 19.48 10.87 22.62
N HIS A 936 19.22 12.18 22.61
CA HIS A 936 20.23 13.22 22.46
C HIS A 936 20.79 13.70 23.81
N VAL A 937 21.65 12.89 24.43
CA VAL A 937 22.25 13.14 25.76
C VAL A 937 22.97 14.49 25.85
N ASP A 938 23.74 14.87 24.83
CA ASP A 938 24.46 16.16 24.82
C ASP A 938 23.50 17.35 24.61
N MET A 939 22.39 17.16 23.89
CA MET A 939 21.34 18.17 23.79
C MET A 939 20.66 18.39 25.14
N ILE A 940 20.40 17.33 25.92
CA ILE A 940 19.89 17.45 27.31
C ILE A 940 20.85 18.30 28.14
N ALA A 941 22.14 17.99 28.12
CA ALA A 941 23.16 18.75 28.86
C ALA A 941 23.25 20.22 28.40
N PHE A 942 23.19 20.47 27.09
CA PHE A 942 23.17 21.81 26.50
C PHE A 942 21.93 22.61 26.92
N LEU A 943 20.73 22.03 26.78
CA LEU A 943 19.47 22.66 27.17
C LEU A 943 19.42 22.98 28.66
N TRP A 944 19.96 22.10 29.51
CA TRP A 944 20.02 22.35 30.96
C TRP A 944 20.93 23.53 31.31
N LYS A 945 22.10 23.62 30.66
CA LYS A 945 23.03 24.74 30.83
C LYS A 945 22.45 26.05 30.27
N ALA A 946 21.77 26.00 29.12
CA ALA A 946 21.09 27.15 28.53
C ALA A 946 19.93 27.64 29.42
N ALA A 947 19.14 26.73 29.99
CA ALA A 947 18.08 27.06 30.94
C ALA A 947 18.64 27.77 32.18
N GLN A 948 19.73 27.26 32.77
CA GLN A 948 20.44 27.92 33.88
C GLN A 948 20.89 29.35 33.53
N MET A 949 21.41 29.57 32.32
CA MET A 949 21.83 30.90 31.85
C MET A 949 20.65 31.87 31.63
N GLN A 950 19.50 31.35 31.21
CA GLN A 950 18.27 32.14 31.02
C GLN A 950 17.43 32.29 32.31
N GLY A 951 17.81 31.64 33.41
CA GLY A 951 17.02 31.60 34.65
C GLY A 951 15.75 30.73 34.56
N VAL A 952 15.66 29.87 33.54
CA VAL A 952 14.55 28.92 33.35
C VAL A 952 14.79 27.69 34.22
N VAL A 953 13.75 27.26 34.95
CA VAL A 953 13.77 26.03 35.76
C VAL A 953 12.82 25.02 35.16
N PHE A 954 13.34 23.82 34.84
CA PHE A 954 12.54 22.70 34.36
C PHE A 954 11.71 22.10 35.50
N SER A 955 10.40 21.95 35.30
CA SER A 955 9.50 21.49 36.36
C SER A 955 9.70 19.99 36.67
N PRO A 956 9.40 19.52 37.89
CA PRO A 956 9.50 18.10 38.25
C PRO A 956 8.67 17.19 37.35
N GLU A 957 7.48 17.65 36.93
CA GLU A 957 6.53 16.92 36.09
C GLU A 957 7.09 16.76 34.66
N MET A 958 7.61 17.84 34.07
CA MET A 958 8.24 17.80 32.75
C MET A 958 9.49 16.92 32.73
N CYS A 959 10.30 16.97 33.79
CA CYS A 959 11.44 16.06 33.96
C CYS A 959 10.99 14.59 34.10
N ALA A 960 9.92 14.31 34.84
CA ALA A 960 9.37 12.95 34.98
C ALA A 960 8.84 12.41 33.64
N HIS A 961 8.12 13.23 32.87
CA HIS A 961 7.63 12.86 31.54
C HIS A 961 8.78 12.68 30.53
N ALA A 962 9.81 13.53 30.55
CA ALA A 962 11.01 13.33 29.73
C ALA A 962 11.78 12.04 30.09
N ILE A 963 11.84 11.67 31.37
CA ILE A 963 12.40 10.38 31.85
C ILE A 963 11.56 9.19 31.35
N GLU A 964 10.24 9.31 31.35
CA GLU A 964 9.33 8.28 30.84
C GLU A 964 9.46 8.12 29.33
N LEU A 965 9.43 9.20 28.56
CA LEU A 965 9.65 9.19 27.11
C LEU A 965 11.00 8.59 26.72
N ALA A 966 12.08 8.95 27.43
CA ALA A 966 13.40 8.36 27.21
C ALA A 966 13.38 6.84 27.45
N ARG A 967 12.78 6.37 28.55
CA ARG A 967 12.68 4.93 28.86
C ARG A 967 11.83 4.17 27.86
N ASN A 968 10.68 4.72 27.47
CA ASN A 968 9.77 4.09 26.51
C ASN A 968 10.35 3.99 25.10
N ASN A 969 11.37 4.80 24.77
CA ASN A 969 12.12 4.73 23.51
C ASN A 969 13.50 4.05 23.65
N GLY A 970 13.82 3.44 24.79
CA GLY A 970 15.08 2.69 24.98
C GLY A 970 16.33 3.56 25.16
N HIS A 971 16.18 4.79 25.65
CA HIS A 971 17.25 5.75 25.93
C HIS A 971 17.49 5.89 27.45
N GLY A 972 17.86 4.79 28.11
CA GLY A 972 18.12 4.75 29.55
C GLY A 972 19.17 5.78 29.98
N GLY A 973 20.21 5.98 29.18
CA GLY A 973 21.21 7.02 29.43
C GLY A 973 20.63 8.44 29.48
N CYS A 974 19.64 8.79 28.65
CA CYS A 974 18.96 10.09 28.73
C CYS A 974 18.16 10.22 30.04
N ALA A 975 17.46 9.17 30.44
CA ALA A 975 16.71 9.14 31.70
C ALA A 975 17.62 9.28 32.92
N GLU A 976 18.80 8.65 32.92
CA GLU A 976 19.81 8.79 33.98
C GLU A 976 20.37 10.22 34.05
N MET A 977 20.64 10.85 32.90
CA MET A 977 21.15 12.23 32.82
C MET A 977 20.17 13.25 33.41
N ILE A 978 18.87 13.12 33.09
CA ILE A 978 17.84 14.01 33.65
C ILE A 978 17.72 13.81 35.17
N GLN A 979 17.85 12.57 35.64
CA GLN A 979 17.80 12.26 37.08
C GLN A 979 19.03 12.75 37.86
N SER A 980 20.24 12.76 37.27
CA SER A 980 21.42 13.33 37.93
C SER A 980 21.31 14.86 38.00
N LEU A 981 20.99 15.51 36.87
CA LEU A 981 20.84 16.95 36.79
C LEU A 981 19.73 17.49 37.71
N GLN A 982 18.61 16.78 37.86
CA GLN A 982 17.54 17.14 38.79
C GLN A 982 17.97 17.04 40.27
N LYS A 983 18.89 16.12 40.61
CA LYS A 983 19.45 16.01 41.97
C LYS A 983 20.42 17.17 42.26
N GLU A 984 21.26 17.52 41.29
CA GLU A 984 22.21 18.63 41.38
C GLU A 984 21.51 20.00 41.45
N SER A 985 20.34 20.16 40.82
CA SER A 985 19.57 21.42 40.86
C SER A 985 18.84 21.68 42.18
N LYS A 986 18.78 20.72 43.11
CA LYS A 986 18.22 20.95 44.45
C LYS A 986 19.27 21.65 45.32
N PRO A 987 18.99 22.83 45.91
CA PRO A 987 19.92 23.44 46.85
C PRO A 987 20.14 22.48 48.03
N ALA A 988 21.40 22.18 48.32
CA ALA A 988 21.76 21.30 49.42
C ALA A 988 21.14 21.83 50.72
N SER A 989 20.22 21.08 51.31
CA SER A 989 19.63 21.40 52.60
C SER A 989 20.75 21.46 53.63
N LEU A 990 21.03 22.66 54.15
CA LEU A 990 21.99 22.87 55.23
C LEU A 990 21.73 21.84 56.35
N PRO A 991 22.76 21.14 56.84
CA PRO A 991 22.58 20.14 57.88
C PRO A 991 22.00 20.82 59.13
N GLN A 992 20.87 20.29 59.61
CA GLN A 992 20.23 20.77 60.83
C GLN A 992 21.20 20.61 62.01
N PHE A 993 21.75 21.73 62.48
CA PHE A 993 22.41 21.76 63.78
C PHE A 993 21.36 21.57 64.88
N ALA A 994 21.37 20.40 65.51
CA ALA A 994 20.60 20.16 66.72
C ALA A 994 21.22 20.97 67.88
N GLY A 995 20.48 21.91 68.46
CA GLY A 995 21.05 22.78 69.49
C GLY A 995 20.14 23.84 70.13
N TYR A 996 19.20 23.38 70.97
CA TYR A 996 18.63 24.11 72.13
C TYR A 996 17.77 25.39 71.97
N THR A 997 16.76 25.43 72.86
CA THR A 997 16.05 26.61 73.43
C THR A 997 15.25 27.56 72.52
N GLY A 998 13.93 27.35 72.50
CA GLY A 998 13.08 28.02 73.50
C GLY A 998 12.34 29.30 73.10
N VAL A 999 11.01 29.24 73.22
CA VAL A 999 10.06 30.35 73.49
C VAL A 999 9.97 31.48 72.45
N GLY A 1000 8.76 31.70 71.92
CA GLY A 1000 8.40 33.00 71.32
C GLY A 1000 7.39 32.92 70.19
N SER A 1001 6.13 33.18 70.51
CA SER A 1001 5.11 33.58 69.52
C SER A 1001 5.43 34.94 68.92
N PHE A 1002 5.23 35.11 67.60
CA PHE A 1002 4.28 36.08 67.05
C PHE A 1002 3.97 35.77 65.59
#